data_AF-A0AAE2C302-F1
#
_entry.id   AF-A0AAE2C302-F1
#
_cell.length_a   1.000
_cell.length_b   1.000
_cell.length_c   1.000
_cell.angle_alpha   90.00
_cell.angle_beta   90.00
_cell.angle_gamma   90.00
#
_symmetry.space_group_name_H-M   'P 1'
#
loop_
_entity.id
_entity.type
_entity.pdbx_description
1 polymer ?
#
loop_
_entity_poly.entity_id
_entity_poly.type
_entity_poly.pdbx_seq_one_letter_code
_entity_poly.pdbx_strand_id
1 'polypeptide(L)'
;MDVKVKSMIKLIEEDADSFARRAEMYYKKRPELMKLVEEFYRAYRALAERYDHATGVIRHAHRTMTEAFPNQVPFMFGDDSPASNVSGTDPRTPEMPIPIGEFTDESDSVARRKALKQFNDSSGPVERVRRGLNFDEAEEKEQSTHSNENNHVKDPKLSKSDQEGDSGEILRLKEALAKLETEKEAGLVQYQQSLDKLSQLETEISKTREDFRVLSDQANKAENEVVVLKEMLARLEAEKESKLQDYQQCVDRISNLQAVISTSQEDAKKLNERANTAETEAQSFKAELDKLAVEKDAALNQYMQSLEIISNLENKLQLTEEDARGFKERAEKAEGEVEILRQTISKLTEEKEAAALQYQQCLERISSLEHKLRCANEEAKRLNVEIDNGVSKLKDAEEQCLLLERSNQSLHSELESLMLKMGTQTQELTEKQKELGRLWACIQEERLRFVEAETAFQTLQHLHAQTQEELRAMTSELQNRVQLLKVAETQNQSLQDEVLKVKQENKHLDELNASFALSIKDMQNEISSLMESKGKLEEEVELRLDQRNALQQEIYCLKEELNDLNKKQLSILDQVHAVGLNPESLGSSVKELQDENSSLKEICHRESSEKAALLEKLEILEQLLEKNSLLETSLADLNAELEAVRGKIEALEQTCQSLLQEKSTLSEEKAILMAQLEDTNKNLEKLSEKNRVLENSLSDAHHQLEALMAKSKILEDSCQLLVNEKAGLKSENDGLTSQLEKTQIKLEDLERLYGELEGRCINLEKENESTSQS
;
A
#
# COMPACT_ATOMS: atom_id res chain seq x y z
N MET A 1 -21.33 -33.28 6.77
CA MET A 1 -20.39 -33.17 5.62
C MET A 1 -18.96 -33.45 6.08
N ASP A 2 -18.47 -32.75 7.10
CA ASP A 2 -17.13 -32.95 7.67
C ASP A 2 -16.77 -34.40 8.03
N VAL A 3 -17.69 -35.17 8.59
CA VAL A 3 -17.45 -36.58 8.92
C VAL A 3 -17.12 -37.39 7.66
N LYS A 4 -17.77 -37.13 6.53
CA LYS A 4 -17.49 -37.82 5.26
C LYS A 4 -16.16 -37.37 4.65
N VAL A 5 -15.85 -36.07 4.69
CA VAL A 5 -14.57 -35.53 4.22
C VAL A 5 -13.40 -36.11 5.03
N LYS A 6 -13.52 -36.17 6.36
CA LYS A 6 -12.52 -36.78 7.24
C LYS A 6 -12.34 -38.27 6.95
N SER A 7 -13.40 -39.00 6.64
CA SER A 7 -13.30 -40.41 6.21
C SER A 7 -12.62 -40.57 4.86
N MET A 8 -12.84 -39.67 3.90
CA MET A 8 -12.16 -39.66 2.60
C MET A 8 -10.65 -39.41 2.75
N ILE A 9 -10.28 -38.46 3.61
CA ILE A 9 -8.88 -38.13 3.89
C ILE A 9 -8.19 -39.32 4.59
N LYS A 10 -8.83 -39.92 5.60
CA LYS A 10 -8.29 -41.11 6.28
C LYS A 10 -8.04 -42.28 5.33
N LEU A 11 -8.91 -42.49 4.34
CA LEU A 11 -8.75 -43.55 3.34
C LEU A 11 -7.48 -43.39 2.48
N ILE A 12 -7.00 -42.15 2.32
CA ILE A 12 -5.80 -41.80 1.54
C ILE A 12 -4.55 -41.72 2.43
N GLU A 13 -4.73 -41.38 3.72
CA GLU A 13 -3.64 -41.19 4.68
C GLU A 13 -3.29 -42.41 5.54
N GLU A 14 -4.14 -43.45 5.60
CA GLU A 14 -3.85 -44.71 6.30
C GLU A 14 -2.56 -45.35 5.72
N ASP A 15 -1.51 -45.42 6.55
CA ASP A 15 -0.18 -46.02 6.32
C ASP A 15 0.76 -45.33 5.31
N ALA A 16 0.56 -44.04 5.01
CA ALA A 16 1.39 -43.29 4.05
C ALA A 16 2.37 -42.28 4.69
N ASP A 17 3.48 -42.79 5.25
CA ASP A 17 4.57 -41.96 5.81
C ASP A 17 5.39 -41.19 4.74
N SER A 18 5.18 -41.46 3.45
CA SER A 18 5.85 -40.77 2.34
C SER A 18 4.89 -40.42 1.20
N PHE A 19 5.19 -39.34 0.46
CA PHE A 19 4.37 -38.87 -0.68
C PHE A 19 4.17 -39.97 -1.74
N ALA A 20 5.21 -40.75 -2.03
CA ALA A 20 5.14 -41.86 -2.97
C ALA A 20 4.13 -42.94 -2.54
N ARG A 21 4.11 -43.29 -1.24
CA ARG A 21 3.12 -44.24 -0.69
C ARG A 21 1.70 -43.67 -0.69
N ARG A 22 1.56 -42.37 -0.44
CA ARG A 22 0.25 -41.69 -0.49
C ARG A 22 -0.34 -41.72 -1.90
N ALA A 23 0.48 -41.46 -2.93
CA ALA A 23 0.07 -41.56 -4.31
C ALA A 23 -0.31 -43.01 -4.70
N GLU A 24 0.46 -44.00 -4.26
CA GLU A 24 0.15 -45.41 -4.49
C GLU A 24 -1.16 -45.84 -3.83
N MET A 25 -1.39 -45.44 -2.57
CA MET A 25 -2.63 -45.71 -1.84
C MET A 25 -3.83 -45.03 -2.47
N TYR A 26 -3.68 -43.80 -2.95
CA TYR A 26 -4.72 -43.10 -3.71
C TYR A 26 -5.16 -43.90 -4.94
N TYR A 27 -4.22 -44.41 -5.75
CA TYR A 27 -4.59 -45.20 -6.94
C TYR A 27 -5.21 -46.55 -6.57
N LYS A 28 -4.75 -47.21 -5.51
CA LYS A 28 -5.34 -48.47 -5.01
C LYS A 28 -6.75 -48.28 -4.45
N LYS A 29 -7.00 -47.17 -3.75
CA LYS A 29 -8.27 -46.86 -3.06
C LYS A 29 -9.23 -45.99 -3.88
N ARG A 30 -8.86 -45.63 -5.10
CA ARG A 30 -9.67 -44.84 -6.04
C ARG A 30 -11.13 -45.30 -6.18
N PRO A 31 -11.46 -46.61 -6.27
CA PRO A 31 -12.86 -47.04 -6.39
C PRO A 31 -13.68 -46.78 -5.11
N GLU A 32 -13.07 -46.94 -3.93
CA GLU A 32 -13.70 -46.68 -2.63
C GLU A 32 -13.87 -45.17 -2.41
N LEU A 33 -12.85 -44.38 -2.79
CA LEU A 33 -12.91 -42.92 -2.75
C LEU A 33 -14.00 -42.37 -3.67
N MET A 34 -14.11 -42.89 -4.90
CA MET A 34 -15.14 -42.46 -5.86
C MET A 34 -16.55 -42.69 -5.33
N LYS A 35 -16.83 -43.87 -4.72
CA LYS A 35 -18.13 -44.13 -4.09
C LYS A 35 -18.45 -43.11 -2.98
N LEU A 36 -17.45 -42.75 -2.18
CA LEU A 36 -17.64 -41.79 -1.08
C LEU A 36 -17.87 -40.36 -1.60
N VAL A 37 -17.19 -39.97 -2.70
CA VAL A 37 -17.47 -38.71 -3.45
C VAL A 37 -18.91 -38.71 -3.98
N GLU A 38 -19.34 -39.79 -4.63
CA GLU A 38 -20.69 -39.90 -5.20
C GLU A 38 -21.77 -39.78 -4.12
N GLU A 39 -21.58 -40.43 -2.96
CA GLU A 39 -22.48 -40.29 -1.83
C GLU A 39 -22.46 -38.89 -1.20
N PHE A 40 -21.30 -38.23 -1.18
CA PHE A 40 -21.16 -36.86 -0.70
C PHE A 40 -21.92 -35.89 -1.61
N TYR A 41 -21.79 -36.05 -2.93
CA TYR A 41 -22.50 -35.27 -3.92
C TYR A 41 -24.02 -35.48 -3.83
N ARG A 42 -24.49 -36.72 -3.67
CA ARG A 42 -25.93 -37.01 -3.45
C ARG A 42 -26.46 -36.35 -2.18
N ALA A 43 -25.70 -36.37 -1.08
CA ALA A 43 -26.10 -35.74 0.17
C ALA A 43 -26.15 -34.20 0.05
N TYR A 44 -25.16 -33.59 -0.63
CA TYR A 44 -25.15 -32.16 -0.89
C TYR A 44 -26.35 -31.72 -1.74
N ARG A 45 -26.63 -32.46 -2.82
CA ARG A 45 -27.78 -32.19 -3.69
C ARG A 45 -29.12 -32.26 -2.94
N ALA A 46 -29.32 -33.30 -2.12
CA ALA A 46 -30.52 -33.42 -1.30
C ALA A 46 -30.64 -32.29 -0.26
N LEU A 47 -29.52 -31.76 0.25
CA LEU A 47 -29.53 -30.62 1.16
C LEU A 47 -29.91 -29.32 0.44
N ALA A 48 -29.35 -29.08 -0.75
CA ALA A 48 -29.68 -27.94 -1.59
C ALA A 48 -31.18 -27.94 -1.95
N GLU A 49 -31.72 -29.08 -2.38
CA GLU A 49 -33.15 -29.23 -2.68
C GLU A 49 -34.05 -28.92 -1.46
N ARG A 50 -33.64 -29.32 -0.26
CA ARG A 50 -34.36 -28.97 0.99
C ARG A 50 -34.25 -27.50 1.35
N TYR A 51 -33.12 -26.85 1.08
CA TYR A 51 -32.93 -25.43 1.33
C TYR A 51 -33.78 -24.58 0.38
N ASP A 52 -33.83 -24.93 -0.90
CA ASP A 52 -34.71 -24.30 -1.88
C ASP A 52 -36.17 -24.46 -1.50
N HIS A 53 -36.57 -25.65 -1.03
CA HIS A 53 -37.92 -25.89 -0.54
C HIS A 53 -38.25 -25.04 0.69
N ALA A 54 -37.37 -24.99 1.70
CA ALA A 54 -37.57 -24.19 2.91
C ALA A 54 -37.65 -22.70 2.60
N THR A 55 -36.77 -22.21 1.73
CA THR A 55 -36.74 -20.81 1.28
C THR A 55 -38.00 -20.46 0.48
N GLY A 56 -38.48 -21.38 -0.36
CA GLY A 56 -39.75 -21.24 -1.07
C GLY A 56 -40.94 -21.13 -0.12
N VAL A 57 -41.00 -21.98 0.91
CA VAL A 57 -42.06 -21.94 1.94
C VAL A 57 -41.99 -20.64 2.76
N ILE A 58 -40.80 -20.18 3.15
CA ILE A 58 -40.60 -18.92 3.89
C ILE A 58 -41.05 -17.72 3.05
N ARG A 59 -40.66 -17.65 1.77
CA ARG A 59 -41.12 -16.58 0.87
C ARG A 59 -42.64 -16.60 0.68
N HIS A 60 -43.23 -17.79 0.61
CA HIS A 60 -44.68 -17.94 0.53
C HIS A 60 -45.36 -17.43 1.82
N ALA A 61 -44.86 -17.82 2.99
CA ALA A 61 -45.35 -17.36 4.29
C ALA A 61 -45.24 -15.83 4.46
N HIS A 62 -44.10 -15.22 4.06
CA HIS A 62 -43.94 -13.77 4.06
C HIS A 62 -44.96 -13.09 3.16
N ARG A 63 -45.20 -13.62 1.95
CA ARG A 63 -46.22 -13.08 1.03
C ARG A 63 -47.62 -13.15 1.66
N THR A 64 -47.98 -14.28 2.25
CA THR A 64 -49.26 -14.46 2.94
C THR A 64 -49.40 -13.56 4.17
N MET A 65 -48.33 -13.34 4.94
CA MET A 65 -48.34 -12.42 6.08
C MET A 65 -48.51 -10.96 5.65
N THR A 66 -47.81 -10.53 4.60
CA THR A 66 -47.94 -9.17 4.05
C THR A 66 -49.34 -8.93 3.47
N GLU A 67 -49.94 -9.94 2.82
CA GLU A 67 -51.33 -9.88 2.33
C GLU A 67 -52.36 -9.86 3.48
N ALA A 68 -52.10 -10.58 4.58
CA ALA A 68 -53.01 -10.64 5.73
C ALA A 68 -52.95 -9.40 6.65
N PHE A 69 -51.82 -8.68 6.69
CA PHE A 69 -51.63 -7.51 7.55
C PHE A 69 -50.89 -6.36 6.83
N PRO A 70 -51.57 -5.55 6.00
CA PRO A 70 -50.95 -4.51 5.17
C PRO A 70 -50.35 -3.32 5.93
N ASN A 71 -50.71 -3.12 7.20
CA ASN A 71 -50.41 -1.89 7.95
C ASN A 71 -49.31 -2.04 9.03
N GLN A 72 -48.52 -3.10 9.01
CA GLN A 72 -47.34 -3.21 9.89
C GLN A 72 -46.09 -3.42 9.04
N VAL A 73 -45.27 -2.37 8.95
CA VAL A 73 -43.95 -2.39 8.31
C VAL A 73 -42.91 -2.71 9.38
N PRO A 74 -42.12 -3.80 9.25
CA PRO A 74 -40.82 -3.88 9.90
C PRO A 74 -39.70 -3.46 8.94
N PHE A 75 -39.14 -2.29 9.22
CA PHE A 75 -37.92 -1.76 8.61
C PHE A 75 -36.72 -2.25 9.43
N MET A 76 -36.07 -3.34 9.02
CA MET A 76 -34.78 -3.78 9.57
C MET A 76 -34.02 -4.52 8.47
N PHE A 77 -33.12 -3.82 7.80
CA PHE A 77 -31.73 -4.16 7.50
C PHE A 77 -31.22 -3.10 6.52
N GLY A 78 -30.36 -2.21 7.02
CA GLY A 78 -29.63 -1.26 6.19
C GLY A 78 -28.58 -2.02 5.38
N ASP A 79 -28.39 -1.59 4.14
CA ASP A 79 -27.25 -1.98 3.32
C ASP A 79 -26.70 -0.72 2.63
N ASP A 80 -25.44 -0.44 2.93
CA ASP A 80 -24.63 0.61 2.33
C ASP A 80 -24.20 0.17 0.94
N SER A 81 -24.53 0.95 -0.10
CA SER A 81 -23.68 1.05 -1.29
C SER A 81 -23.95 2.33 -2.11
N PRO A 82 -22.91 2.96 -2.69
CA PRO A 82 -22.98 4.31 -3.21
C PRO A 82 -23.22 4.40 -4.73
N ALA A 83 -23.86 5.51 -5.10
CA ALA A 83 -23.71 6.29 -6.34
C ALA A 83 -23.85 5.60 -7.72
N SER A 84 -24.87 6.04 -8.47
CA SER A 84 -24.62 6.73 -9.75
C SER A 84 -25.85 7.53 -10.18
N ASN A 85 -25.70 8.86 -10.13
CA ASN A 85 -26.57 9.82 -10.80
C ASN A 85 -26.48 9.68 -12.32
N VAL A 86 -27.61 9.64 -13.03
CA VAL A 86 -27.72 10.26 -14.36
C VAL A 86 -29.11 10.90 -14.53
N SER A 87 -29.07 12.23 -14.53
CA SER A 87 -29.86 13.17 -15.33
C SER A 87 -31.37 13.37 -15.05
N GLY A 88 -31.69 14.63 -14.71
CA GLY A 88 -32.73 15.35 -15.46
C GLY A 88 -33.78 16.09 -14.65
N THR A 89 -33.46 17.32 -14.26
CA THR A 89 -34.32 18.52 -14.37
C THR A 89 -35.79 18.46 -13.91
N ASP A 90 -36.07 19.09 -12.77
CA ASP A 90 -37.36 19.64 -12.32
C ASP A 90 -37.77 20.86 -13.22
N PRO A 91 -38.99 21.49 -13.19
CA PRO A 91 -40.22 21.21 -12.43
C PRO A 91 -41.59 21.48 -13.15
N ARG A 92 -42.69 21.17 -12.43
CA ARG A 92 -44.09 21.69 -12.49
C ARG A 92 -45.14 21.06 -13.45
N THR A 93 -46.15 20.44 -12.82
CA THR A 93 -47.61 20.32 -13.16
C THR A 93 -48.24 21.57 -13.81
N PRO A 94 -49.43 21.58 -14.49
CA PRO A 94 -50.67 20.80 -14.17
C PRO A 94 -51.66 20.44 -15.34
N GLU A 95 -52.67 19.58 -15.07
CA GLU A 95 -54.14 19.75 -15.30
C GLU A 95 -54.94 18.44 -15.45
N MET A 96 -56.15 18.45 -14.85
CA MET A 96 -57.25 17.46 -14.83
C MET A 96 -57.95 17.34 -16.21
N PRO A 97 -58.81 16.32 -16.54
CA PRO A 97 -60.10 16.04 -15.84
C PRO A 97 -60.76 14.61 -15.89
N ILE A 98 -61.45 14.23 -14.78
CA ILE A 98 -62.85 13.62 -14.66
C ILE A 98 -63.11 12.16 -15.18
N PRO A 99 -64.13 11.32 -14.78
CA PRO A 99 -65.09 11.23 -13.63
C PRO A 99 -65.30 9.80 -12.98
N ILE A 100 -66.26 9.75 -12.02
CA ILE A 100 -67.15 8.63 -11.51
C ILE A 100 -66.57 7.79 -10.35
N GLY A 101 -67.20 7.61 -9.18
CA GLY A 101 -68.48 8.06 -8.64
C GLY A 101 -68.78 7.40 -7.26
N GLU A 102 -69.79 7.96 -6.58
CA GLU A 102 -70.74 7.31 -5.65
C GLU A 102 -70.51 7.26 -4.10
N PHE A 103 -71.58 7.71 -3.41
CA PHE A 103 -71.99 7.61 -1.99
C PHE A 103 -71.26 8.45 -0.92
N THR A 104 -71.89 9.19 0.00
CA THR A 104 -73.26 9.72 0.21
C THR A 104 -73.14 10.80 1.28
N ASP A 105 -73.87 11.90 1.10
CA ASP A 105 -74.01 13.04 2.00
C ASP A 105 -75.30 12.86 2.83
N GLU A 106 -75.31 13.19 4.12
CA GLU A 106 -76.50 13.12 4.96
C GLU A 106 -76.86 14.47 5.60
N SER A 107 -78.07 14.88 5.24
CA SER A 107 -78.81 16.12 5.46
C SER A 107 -78.94 16.64 6.89
N ASP A 108 -78.90 17.97 6.97
CA ASP A 108 -80.05 18.86 7.06
C ASP A 108 -81.29 18.50 7.93
N SER A 109 -81.81 19.61 8.42
CA SER A 109 -82.88 19.88 9.35
C SER A 109 -84.29 19.34 9.00
N VAL A 110 -85.10 19.27 10.06
CA VAL A 110 -86.58 19.27 10.15
C VAL A 110 -87.31 17.94 9.93
N ALA A 111 -88.01 17.44 10.96
CA ALA A 111 -89.49 17.45 11.00
C ALA A 111 -90.14 16.55 12.07
N ARG A 112 -91.16 17.14 12.73
CA ARG A 112 -92.46 16.55 13.12
C ARG A 112 -92.47 15.60 14.34
N ARG A 113 -93.48 15.62 15.23
CA ARG A 113 -94.90 16.00 15.06
C ARG A 113 -95.61 16.05 16.44
N LYS A 114 -96.65 16.91 16.49
CA LYS A 114 -97.98 16.75 17.14
C LYS A 114 -98.16 16.97 18.67
N ALA A 115 -98.84 18.09 18.96
CA ALA A 115 -100.27 18.20 19.32
C ALA A 115 -100.68 18.61 20.77
N LEU A 116 -101.77 19.39 20.80
CA LEU A 116 -102.61 19.92 21.92
C LEU A 116 -101.94 20.99 22.80
N LYS A 117 -102.40 22.24 22.96
CA LYS A 117 -103.72 22.92 22.92
C LYS A 117 -104.68 22.51 24.06
N GLN A 118 -104.93 23.51 24.93
CA GLN A 118 -105.98 23.69 25.96
C GLN A 118 -105.74 23.24 27.41
N PHE A 119 -106.46 23.97 28.30
CA PHE A 119 -106.54 24.04 29.77
C PHE A 119 -105.53 25.02 30.41
N ASN A 120 -105.86 26.24 30.90
CA ASN A 120 -107.08 26.86 31.44
C ASN A 120 -107.84 26.03 32.48
N ASP A 121 -108.30 26.69 33.54
CA ASP A 121 -108.98 26.15 34.74
C ASP A 121 -108.03 25.46 35.75
N SER A 122 -108.14 25.66 37.06
CA SER A 122 -109.30 26.08 37.84
C SER A 122 -108.88 26.47 39.27
N SER A 123 -109.45 27.57 39.77
CA SER A 123 -110.11 27.68 41.08
C SER A 123 -110.52 29.14 41.26
N GLY A 124 -111.77 29.57 41.10
CA GLY A 124 -113.01 28.96 40.64
C GLY A 124 -114.05 30.08 40.50
N PRO A 125 -115.02 30.01 39.58
CA PRO A 125 -116.10 30.99 39.52
C PRO A 125 -117.47 30.37 39.86
N VAL A 126 -118.43 31.27 40.06
CA VAL A 126 -119.88 31.11 39.86
C VAL A 126 -120.75 30.70 41.07
N GLU A 127 -121.62 31.66 41.42
CA GLU A 127 -123.02 31.55 41.85
C GLU A 127 -123.47 31.07 43.23
N ARG A 128 -124.44 31.89 43.68
CA ARG A 128 -125.75 31.51 44.26
C ARG A 128 -125.90 31.45 45.78
N VAL A 129 -126.54 32.51 46.26
CA VAL A 129 -127.88 32.50 46.84
C VAL A 129 -128.12 31.52 48.00
N ARG A 130 -128.15 32.08 49.21
CA ARG A 130 -129.25 31.99 50.20
C ARG A 130 -129.28 33.36 50.87
N ARG A 131 -130.24 34.29 50.71
CA ARG A 131 -131.72 34.23 50.75
C ARG A 131 -132.25 33.44 51.93
N GLY A 132 -132.70 34.20 52.92
CA GLY A 132 -133.66 33.89 53.97
C GLY A 132 -133.61 35.01 55.00
N LEU A 133 -134.66 35.75 55.35
CA LEU A 133 -136.09 35.79 55.00
C LEU A 133 -136.51 37.26 55.28
N ASN A 134 -137.15 37.95 54.32
CA ASN A 134 -138.59 38.32 54.29
C ASN A 134 -138.99 39.29 55.42
N PHE A 135 -139.74 40.38 55.24
CA PHE A 135 -140.83 40.72 54.30
C PHE A 135 -140.67 42.21 53.88
N ASP A 136 -140.91 42.62 52.62
CA ASP A 136 -142.21 42.92 51.98
C ASP A 136 -143.08 43.87 52.82
N GLU A 137 -143.88 44.81 52.34
CA GLU A 137 -144.16 45.52 51.09
C GLU A 137 -145.33 46.45 51.48
N ALA A 138 -145.65 47.43 50.64
CA ALA A 138 -146.98 48.02 50.48
C ALA A 138 -147.56 48.96 51.57
N GLU A 139 -147.69 50.19 51.10
CA GLU A 139 -148.82 51.14 51.18
C GLU A 139 -150.15 50.72 51.81
N GLU A 140 -150.89 51.79 52.15
CA GLU A 140 -152.32 51.92 52.45
C GLU A 140 -152.58 52.16 53.94
N LYS A 141 -152.74 53.43 54.32
CA LYS A 141 -153.95 54.26 54.21
C LYS A 141 -154.80 54.13 55.47
N GLU A 142 -155.37 55.29 55.80
CA GLU A 142 -156.63 55.45 56.49
C GLU A 142 -156.59 55.15 58.00
N GLN A 143 -156.49 56.23 58.76
CA GLN A 143 -157.68 56.94 59.28
C GLN A 143 -158.34 56.15 60.40
N SER A 144 -158.18 56.68 61.60
CA SER A 144 -159.36 56.96 62.41
C SER A 144 -159.13 58.31 63.10
N THR A 145 -159.84 59.38 62.72
CA THR A 145 -161.17 59.72 63.27
C THR A 145 -161.14 59.85 64.80
N HIS A 146 -161.68 60.87 65.43
CA HIS A 146 -162.76 61.80 65.06
C HIS A 146 -162.67 62.96 66.07
N SER A 147 -162.72 64.22 65.64
CA SER A 147 -163.85 65.16 65.87
C SER A 147 -164.07 65.56 67.34
N ASN A 148 -164.35 66.80 67.72
CA ASN A 148 -165.37 67.66 67.13
C ASN A 148 -165.33 69.05 67.80
N GLU A 149 -165.72 70.09 67.02
CA GLU A 149 -166.58 71.23 67.43
C GLU A 149 -166.10 72.17 68.57
N ASN A 150 -166.14 73.51 68.48
CA ASN A 150 -167.12 74.33 67.79
C ASN A 150 -166.64 75.79 67.64
N ASN A 151 -167.07 76.38 66.53
CA ASN A 151 -167.15 77.81 66.28
C ASN A 151 -168.19 78.47 67.23
N HIS A 152 -167.89 79.70 67.66
CA HIS A 152 -168.73 80.91 67.54
C HIS A 152 -170.14 80.94 68.19
N VAL A 153 -170.49 82.11 68.77
CA VAL A 153 -171.77 82.87 68.61
C VAL A 153 -172.46 83.31 69.93
N LYS A 154 -172.43 84.66 70.14
CA LYS A 154 -173.54 85.57 70.55
C LYS A 154 -173.84 85.96 72.02
N ASP A 155 -173.57 87.25 72.29
CA ASP A 155 -174.57 88.35 72.44
C ASP A 155 -175.41 88.50 73.74
N PRO A 156 -176.09 89.65 73.97
CA PRO A 156 -175.92 90.43 75.20
C PRO A 156 -177.25 90.91 75.88
N LYS A 157 -177.08 91.81 76.85
CA LYS A 157 -177.93 92.98 77.22
C LYS A 157 -179.14 92.84 78.18
N LEU A 158 -179.18 93.87 79.07
CA LEU A 158 -180.33 94.66 79.62
C LEU A 158 -181.30 93.95 80.61
N SER A 159 -182.00 94.59 81.56
CA SER A 159 -182.17 95.97 82.07
C SER A 159 -183.15 96.02 83.26
N LYS A 160 -182.94 96.97 84.21
CA LYS A 160 -183.91 97.78 85.04
C LYS A 160 -184.89 97.02 85.99
N SER A 161 -185.43 97.54 87.11
CA SER A 161 -185.86 98.91 87.49
C SER A 161 -185.90 99.19 89.02
N ASP A 162 -186.13 100.47 89.33
CA ASP A 162 -186.51 101.26 90.54
C ASP A 162 -187.26 100.53 91.71
N GLN A 163 -187.35 100.99 92.98
CA GLN A 163 -187.35 102.34 93.59
C GLN A 163 -187.18 102.24 95.14
N GLU A 164 -186.66 103.31 95.76
CA GLU A 164 -186.70 103.83 97.17
C GLU A 164 -186.95 102.93 98.41
N GLY A 165 -186.22 103.21 99.51
CA GLY A 165 -186.72 103.04 100.89
C GLY A 165 -185.74 102.61 102.01
N ASP A 166 -184.96 103.57 102.51
CA ASP A 166 -184.33 103.72 103.85
C ASP A 166 -183.29 102.74 104.47
N SER A 167 -182.07 103.31 104.55
CA SER A 167 -181.03 103.34 105.59
C SER A 167 -180.67 102.11 106.46
N GLY A 168 -179.41 101.65 106.38
CA GLY A 168 -178.70 101.02 107.50
C GLY A 168 -177.61 99.96 107.19
N GLU A 169 -177.88 98.97 106.32
CA GLU A 169 -177.12 97.70 106.35
C GLU A 169 -176.02 97.51 105.26
N ILE A 170 -175.98 98.35 104.22
CA ILE A 170 -175.13 98.17 103.01
C ILE A 170 -173.61 98.34 103.27
N LEU A 171 -173.20 98.96 104.37
CA LEU A 171 -171.78 99.32 104.57
C LEU A 171 -170.87 98.12 104.90
N ARG A 172 -171.40 97.01 105.45
CA ARG A 172 -170.57 95.86 105.87
C ARG A 172 -170.28 94.82 104.77
N LEU A 173 -171.06 94.76 103.70
CA LEU A 173 -170.84 93.78 102.61
C LEU A 173 -169.81 94.23 101.55
N LYS A 174 -169.55 95.54 101.44
CA LYS A 174 -168.59 96.11 100.49
C LYS A 174 -167.13 95.75 100.80
N GLU A 175 -166.81 95.51 102.07
CA GLU A 175 -165.43 95.30 102.52
C GLU A 175 -164.93 93.86 102.28
N ALA A 176 -165.83 92.87 102.19
CA ALA A 176 -165.47 91.46 101.98
C ALA A 176 -165.13 91.12 100.51
N LEU A 177 -165.74 91.80 99.53
CA LEU A 177 -165.50 91.56 98.10
C LEU A 177 -164.10 91.99 97.66
N ALA A 178 -163.59 93.10 98.20
CA ALA A 178 -162.29 93.66 97.81
C ALA A 178 -161.09 92.76 98.16
N LYS A 179 -161.20 91.89 99.18
CA LYS A 179 -160.12 90.96 99.56
C LYS A 179 -160.02 89.72 98.66
N LEU A 180 -161.14 89.31 98.06
CA LEU A 180 -161.18 88.09 97.24
C LEU A 180 -160.67 88.35 95.82
N GLU A 181 -160.79 89.59 95.33
CA GLU A 181 -160.23 90.02 94.05
C GLU A 181 -158.70 90.07 94.06
N THR A 182 -158.06 90.48 95.17
CA THR A 182 -156.59 90.60 95.25
C THR A 182 -155.87 89.24 95.33
N GLU A 183 -156.48 88.23 95.97
CA GLU A 183 -155.92 86.87 96.02
C GLU A 183 -155.99 86.16 94.65
N LYS A 184 -157.05 86.39 93.87
CA LYS A 184 -157.19 85.84 92.51
C LYS A 184 -156.12 86.38 91.55
N GLU A 185 -155.82 87.67 91.63
CA GLU A 185 -154.79 88.30 90.79
C GLU A 185 -153.37 87.81 91.14
N ALA A 186 -153.07 87.57 92.41
CA ALA A 186 -151.78 87.02 92.84
C ALA A 186 -151.51 85.59 92.32
N GLY A 187 -152.54 84.73 92.27
CA GLY A 187 -152.43 83.36 91.75
C GLY A 187 -152.15 83.28 90.24
N LEU A 188 -152.74 84.18 89.45
CA LEU A 188 -152.53 84.24 87.99
C LEU A 188 -151.09 84.61 87.62
N VAL A 189 -150.48 85.54 88.36
CA VAL A 189 -149.10 85.99 88.12
C VAL A 189 -148.08 84.86 88.37
N GLN A 190 -148.29 84.04 89.41
CA GLN A 190 -147.42 82.89 89.68
C GLN A 190 -147.52 81.82 88.59
N TYR A 191 -148.73 81.56 88.07
CA TYR A 191 -148.94 80.56 87.02
C TYR A 191 -148.25 80.97 85.70
N GLN A 192 -148.32 82.26 85.34
CA GLN A 192 -147.63 82.80 84.17
C GLN A 192 -146.10 82.70 84.33
N GLN A 193 -145.56 83.03 85.51
CA GLN A 193 -144.12 82.88 85.79
C GLN A 193 -143.62 81.44 85.71
N SER A 194 -144.42 80.45 86.13
CA SER A 194 -144.08 79.04 85.97
C SER A 194 -144.10 78.57 84.51
N LEU A 195 -145.04 79.09 83.71
CA LEU A 195 -145.15 78.76 82.29
C LEU A 195 -143.95 79.29 81.50
N ASP A 196 -143.53 80.52 81.78
CA ASP A 196 -142.38 81.14 81.10
C ASP A 196 -141.05 80.41 81.41
N LYS A 197 -140.87 79.89 82.64
CA LYS A 197 -139.71 79.08 83.01
C LYS A 197 -139.65 77.74 82.28
N LEU A 198 -140.80 77.07 82.10
CA LEU A 198 -140.88 75.81 81.35
C LEU A 198 -140.50 76.01 79.88
N SER A 199 -140.98 77.08 79.25
CA SER A 199 -140.60 77.45 77.88
C SER A 199 -139.09 77.69 77.74
N GLN A 200 -138.47 78.41 78.69
CA GLN A 200 -137.01 78.58 78.71
C GLN A 200 -136.25 77.26 78.79
N LEU A 201 -136.63 76.36 79.72
CA LEU A 201 -135.98 75.05 79.85
C LEU A 201 -136.15 74.19 78.59
N GLU A 202 -137.31 74.24 77.95
CA GLU A 202 -137.57 73.46 76.73
C GLU A 202 -136.71 73.95 75.54
N THR A 203 -136.48 75.27 75.44
CA THR A 203 -135.53 75.83 74.47
C THR A 203 -134.07 75.49 74.79
N GLU A 204 -133.67 75.47 76.07
CA GLU A 204 -132.32 75.04 76.49
C GLU A 204 -132.09 73.54 76.23
N ILE A 205 -133.08 72.69 76.47
CA ILE A 205 -133.01 71.25 76.15
C ILE A 205 -132.88 71.06 74.64
N SER A 206 -133.64 71.81 73.84
CA SER A 206 -133.53 71.74 72.38
C SER A 206 -132.16 72.18 71.88
N LYS A 207 -131.60 73.25 72.47
CA LYS A 207 -130.27 73.76 72.15
C LYS A 207 -129.16 72.78 72.54
N THR A 208 -129.19 72.25 73.76
CA THR A 208 -128.21 71.26 74.22
C THR A 208 -128.27 69.94 73.47
N ARG A 209 -129.47 69.51 73.02
CA ARG A 209 -129.63 68.33 72.16
C ARG A 209 -129.02 68.54 70.78
N GLU A 210 -129.18 69.72 70.20
CA GLU A 210 -128.54 70.04 68.91
C GLU A 210 -127.02 70.19 69.06
N ASP A 211 -126.55 70.82 70.15
CA ASP A 211 -125.12 70.91 70.46
C ASP A 211 -124.50 69.50 70.62
N PHE A 212 -125.19 68.58 71.30
CA PHE A 212 -124.75 67.19 71.43
C PHE A 212 -124.69 66.48 70.07
N ARG A 213 -125.69 66.70 69.20
CA ARG A 213 -125.70 66.12 67.86
C ARG A 213 -124.51 66.62 67.03
N VAL A 214 -124.23 67.93 67.06
CA VAL A 214 -123.07 68.52 66.36
C VAL A 214 -121.76 67.97 66.91
N LEU A 215 -121.61 67.89 68.24
CA LEU A 215 -120.42 67.32 68.87
C LEU A 215 -120.24 65.83 68.55
N SER A 216 -121.33 65.05 68.51
CA SER A 216 -121.30 63.64 68.11
C SER A 216 -120.92 63.47 66.64
N ASP A 217 -121.46 64.30 65.74
CA ASP A 217 -121.09 64.30 64.33
C ASP A 217 -119.63 64.71 64.13
N GLN A 218 -119.13 65.66 64.94
CA GLN A 218 -117.72 66.08 64.93
C GLN A 218 -116.79 64.99 65.49
N ALA A 219 -117.21 64.26 66.53
CA ALA A 219 -116.47 63.13 67.07
C ALA A 219 -116.37 61.97 66.06
N ASN A 220 -117.48 61.62 65.38
CA ASN A 220 -117.48 60.60 64.34
C ASN A 220 -116.60 60.98 63.14
N LYS A 221 -116.59 62.27 62.74
CA LYS A 221 -115.68 62.78 61.71
C LYS A 221 -114.22 62.64 62.14
N ALA A 222 -113.89 63.04 63.38
CA ALA A 222 -112.54 62.90 63.92
C ALA A 222 -112.12 61.42 64.04
N GLU A 223 -113.04 60.52 64.41
CA GLU A 223 -112.76 59.07 64.51
C GLU A 223 -112.46 58.47 63.13
N ASN A 224 -113.23 58.83 62.10
CA ASN A 224 -112.96 58.42 60.72
C ASN A 224 -111.61 58.95 60.22
N GLU A 225 -111.26 60.20 60.54
CA GLU A 225 -109.94 60.77 60.21
C GLU A 225 -108.80 60.00 60.90
N VAL A 226 -108.98 59.59 62.17
CA VAL A 226 -108.00 58.76 62.89
C VAL A 226 -107.84 57.38 62.25
N VAL A 227 -108.93 56.75 61.80
CA VAL A 227 -108.86 55.46 61.08
C VAL A 227 -108.10 55.63 59.76
N VAL A 228 -108.40 56.66 58.98
CA VAL A 228 -107.70 56.96 57.71
C VAL A 228 -106.21 57.24 57.96
N LEU A 229 -105.84 58.00 59.00
CA LEU A 229 -104.44 58.26 59.35
C LEU A 229 -103.70 56.99 59.78
N LYS A 230 -104.35 56.08 60.53
CA LYS A 230 -103.78 54.78 60.89
C LYS A 230 -103.54 53.91 59.66
N GLU A 231 -104.48 53.87 58.72
CA GLU A 231 -104.30 53.15 57.45
C GLU A 231 -103.15 53.74 56.62
N MET A 232 -103.01 55.08 56.58
CA MET A 232 -101.89 55.73 55.89
C MET A 232 -100.55 55.45 56.56
N LEU A 233 -100.48 55.45 57.90
CA LEU A 233 -99.27 55.08 58.64
C LEU A 233 -98.87 53.63 58.38
N ALA A 234 -99.82 52.69 58.41
CA ALA A 234 -99.56 51.29 58.13
C ALA A 234 -99.03 51.07 56.69
N ARG A 235 -99.57 51.79 55.70
CA ARG A 235 -99.06 51.78 54.33
C ARG A 235 -97.63 52.33 54.24
N LEU A 236 -97.35 53.43 54.94
CA LEU A 236 -96.03 54.07 54.95
C LEU A 236 -94.97 53.21 55.65
N GLU A 237 -95.34 52.52 56.73
CA GLU A 237 -94.47 51.54 57.40
C GLU A 237 -94.18 50.33 56.49
N ALA A 238 -95.18 49.79 55.79
CA ALA A 238 -94.98 48.72 54.82
C ALA A 238 -94.08 49.15 53.65
N GLU A 239 -94.25 50.37 53.14
CA GLU A 239 -93.38 50.91 52.09
C GLU A 239 -91.94 51.11 52.57
N LYS A 240 -91.75 51.59 53.81
CA LYS A 240 -90.42 51.71 54.43
C LYS A 240 -89.76 50.34 54.58
N GLU A 241 -90.48 49.33 55.04
CA GLU A 241 -89.96 47.97 55.21
C GLU A 241 -89.59 47.34 53.86
N SER A 242 -90.43 47.52 52.84
CA SER A 242 -90.13 47.09 51.46
C SER A 242 -88.85 47.76 50.93
N LYS A 243 -88.70 49.07 51.09
CA LYS A 243 -87.49 49.79 50.66
C LYS A 243 -86.25 49.36 51.44
N LEU A 244 -86.38 49.07 52.74
CA LEU A 244 -85.27 48.57 53.56
C LEU A 244 -84.82 47.18 53.10
N GLN A 245 -85.75 46.32 52.73
CA GLN A 245 -85.45 45.02 52.12
C GLN A 245 -84.72 45.17 50.77
N ASP A 246 -85.16 46.10 49.92
CA ASP A 246 -84.50 46.40 48.64
C ASP A 246 -83.08 46.95 48.87
N TYR A 247 -82.89 47.83 49.86
CA TYR A 247 -81.55 48.31 50.24
C TYR A 247 -80.66 47.18 50.74
N GLN A 248 -81.19 46.26 51.55
CA GLN A 248 -80.43 45.11 52.02
C GLN A 248 -79.99 44.21 50.86
N GLN A 249 -80.89 43.93 49.90
CA GLN A 249 -80.55 43.18 48.69
C GLN A 249 -79.48 43.89 47.86
N CYS A 250 -79.51 45.22 47.78
CA CYS A 250 -78.48 46.00 47.09
C CYS A 250 -77.11 45.86 47.79
N VAL A 251 -77.08 45.91 49.12
CA VAL A 251 -75.85 45.73 49.90
C VAL A 251 -75.27 44.33 49.72
N ASP A 252 -76.11 43.30 49.74
CA ASP A 252 -75.67 41.91 49.51
C ASP A 252 -75.13 41.73 48.09
N ARG A 253 -75.78 42.34 47.09
CA ARG A 253 -75.32 42.32 45.70
C ARG A 253 -73.98 43.04 45.52
N ILE A 254 -73.78 44.18 46.17
CA ILE A 254 -72.49 44.90 46.17
C ILE A 254 -71.41 44.04 46.82
N SER A 255 -71.71 43.39 47.95
CA SER A 255 -70.76 42.51 48.65
C SER A 255 -70.32 41.33 47.77
N ASN A 256 -71.26 40.68 47.09
CA ASN A 256 -70.98 39.59 46.16
C ASN A 256 -70.13 40.06 44.97
N LEU A 257 -70.45 41.22 44.38
CA LEU A 257 -69.66 41.80 43.30
C LEU A 257 -68.25 42.15 43.75
N GLN A 258 -68.09 42.67 44.97
CA GLN A 258 -66.79 42.99 45.54
C GLN A 258 -65.94 41.74 45.80
N ALA A 259 -66.56 40.63 46.22
CA ALA A 259 -65.90 39.34 46.32
C ALA A 259 -65.44 38.83 44.94
N VAL A 260 -66.31 38.87 43.92
CA VAL A 260 -65.97 38.46 42.55
C VAL A 260 -64.85 39.33 41.96
N ILE A 261 -64.89 40.64 42.17
CA ILE A 261 -63.84 41.58 41.74
C ILE A 261 -62.52 41.25 42.45
N SER A 262 -62.54 40.96 43.74
CA SER A 262 -61.32 40.59 44.48
C SER A 262 -60.70 39.31 43.94
N THR A 263 -61.53 38.27 43.70
CA THR A 263 -61.05 37.01 43.12
C THR A 263 -60.50 37.18 41.71
N SER A 264 -61.18 37.94 40.84
CA SER A 264 -60.72 38.18 39.48
C SER A 264 -59.45 39.03 39.44
N GLN A 265 -59.29 39.96 40.39
CA GLN A 265 -58.09 40.77 40.53
C GLN A 265 -56.89 39.94 40.99
N GLU A 266 -57.11 38.93 41.83
CA GLU A 266 -56.06 37.99 42.24
C GLU A 266 -55.69 37.01 41.12
N ASP A 267 -56.66 36.52 40.36
CA ASP A 267 -56.40 35.69 39.18
C ASP A 267 -55.66 36.48 38.08
N ALA A 268 -56.01 37.75 37.87
CA ALA A 268 -55.29 38.64 36.96
C ALA A 268 -53.82 38.83 37.39
N LYS A 269 -53.54 38.94 38.69
CA LYS A 269 -52.16 39.00 39.21
C LYS A 269 -51.39 37.71 38.93
N LYS A 270 -51.98 36.54 39.20
CA LYS A 270 -51.35 35.24 38.92
C LYS A 270 -51.07 35.05 37.43
N LEU A 271 -52.00 35.45 36.56
CA LEU A 271 -51.80 35.43 35.11
C LEU A 271 -50.67 36.38 34.67
N ASN A 272 -50.59 37.56 35.27
CA ASN A 272 -49.52 38.52 34.99
C ASN A 272 -48.14 38.00 35.45
N GLU A 273 -48.06 37.38 36.63
CA GLU A 273 -46.85 36.71 37.10
C GLU A 273 -46.43 35.59 36.16
N ARG A 274 -47.38 34.75 35.72
CA ARG A 274 -47.11 33.67 34.76
C ARG A 274 -46.69 34.18 33.39
N ALA A 275 -47.25 35.30 32.93
CA ALA A 275 -46.84 35.95 31.69
C ALA A 275 -45.40 36.47 31.80
N ASN A 276 -45.05 37.10 32.92
CA ASN A 276 -43.69 37.58 33.18
C ASN A 276 -42.68 36.43 33.23
N THR A 277 -43.01 35.32 33.91
CA THR A 277 -42.10 34.15 33.95
C THR A 277 -41.91 33.57 32.54
N ALA A 278 -42.99 33.41 31.78
CA ALA A 278 -42.91 32.91 30.40
C ALA A 278 -42.12 33.87 29.49
N GLU A 279 -42.23 35.18 29.68
CA GLU A 279 -41.44 36.17 28.95
C GLU A 279 -39.94 36.06 29.28
N THR A 280 -39.58 35.91 30.56
CA THR A 280 -38.18 35.72 30.96
C THR A 280 -37.60 34.42 30.43
N GLU A 281 -38.38 33.34 30.42
CA GLU A 281 -37.98 32.05 29.83
C GLU A 281 -37.79 32.18 28.31
N ALA A 282 -38.71 32.86 27.61
CA ALA A 282 -38.59 33.10 26.17
C ALA A 282 -37.35 33.95 25.83
N GLN A 283 -37.04 34.96 26.64
CA GLN A 283 -35.82 35.75 26.49
C GLN A 283 -34.56 34.91 26.74
N SER A 284 -34.58 34.00 27.72
CA SER A 284 -33.50 33.06 27.98
C SER A 284 -33.26 32.12 26.79
N PHE A 285 -34.32 31.48 26.28
CA PHE A 285 -34.20 30.60 25.11
C PHE A 285 -33.72 31.35 23.86
N LYS A 286 -34.13 32.61 23.69
CA LYS A 286 -33.62 33.45 22.61
C LYS A 286 -32.11 33.69 22.73
N ALA A 287 -31.63 34.00 23.93
CA ALA A 287 -30.19 34.18 24.17
C ALA A 287 -29.41 32.88 23.93
N GLU A 288 -29.95 31.73 24.32
CA GLU A 288 -29.35 30.42 24.03
C GLU A 288 -29.31 30.10 22.53
N LEU A 289 -30.37 30.42 21.79
CA LEU A 289 -30.41 30.28 20.32
C LEU A 289 -29.36 31.16 19.64
N ASP A 290 -29.22 32.42 20.07
CA ASP A 290 -28.22 33.34 19.53
C ASP A 290 -26.80 32.81 19.81
N LYS A 291 -26.56 32.27 21.01
CA LYS A 291 -25.27 31.64 21.37
C LYS A 291 -25.00 30.40 20.50
N LEU A 292 -26.00 29.54 20.31
CA LEU A 292 -25.90 28.34 19.48
C LEU A 292 -25.61 28.70 18.02
N ALA A 293 -26.21 29.79 17.51
CA ALA A 293 -25.95 30.27 16.16
C ALA A 293 -24.48 30.68 15.98
N VAL A 294 -23.92 31.43 16.94
CA VAL A 294 -22.50 31.82 16.94
C VAL A 294 -21.58 30.60 17.03
N GLU A 295 -21.90 29.63 17.89
CA GLU A 295 -21.13 28.38 18.02
C GLU A 295 -21.17 27.56 16.73
N LYS A 296 -22.33 27.47 16.06
CA LYS A 296 -22.47 26.79 14.76
C LYS A 296 -21.60 27.46 13.69
N ASP A 297 -21.63 28.79 13.61
CA ASP A 297 -20.85 29.53 12.63
C ASP A 297 -19.33 29.42 12.92
N ALA A 298 -18.94 29.40 14.20
CA ALA A 298 -17.56 29.13 14.59
C ALA A 298 -17.09 27.72 14.20
N ALA A 299 -17.94 26.70 14.43
CA ALA A 299 -17.65 25.32 14.03
C ALA A 299 -17.56 25.17 12.50
N LEU A 300 -18.43 25.83 11.75
CA LEU A 300 -18.39 25.85 10.28
C LEU A 300 -17.09 26.49 9.76
N ASN A 301 -16.65 27.59 10.38
CA ASN A 301 -15.39 28.23 10.04
C ASN A 301 -14.18 27.31 10.32
N GLN A 302 -14.18 26.60 11.45
CA GLN A 302 -13.14 25.60 11.75
C GLN A 302 -13.15 24.45 10.73
N TYR A 303 -14.33 23.97 10.33
CA TYR A 303 -14.46 22.96 9.29
C TYR A 303 -13.92 23.44 7.95
N MET A 304 -14.24 24.66 7.52
CA MET A 304 -13.68 25.24 6.30
C MET A 304 -12.16 25.37 6.35
N GLN A 305 -11.59 25.81 7.48
CA GLN A 305 -10.13 25.86 7.65
C GLN A 305 -9.50 24.46 7.56
N SER A 306 -10.16 23.44 8.13
CA SER A 306 -9.67 22.07 8.03
C SER A 306 -9.68 21.55 6.59
N LEU A 307 -10.70 21.89 5.80
CA LEU A 307 -10.75 21.55 4.37
C LEU A 307 -9.65 22.24 3.57
N GLU A 308 -9.36 23.51 3.86
CA GLU A 308 -8.27 24.23 3.20
C GLU A 308 -6.91 23.62 3.55
N ILE A 309 -6.69 23.22 4.80
CA ILE A 309 -5.48 22.51 5.21
C ILE A 309 -5.37 21.16 4.49
N ILE A 310 -6.46 20.39 4.41
CA ILE A 310 -6.50 19.12 3.68
C ILE A 310 -6.13 19.34 2.20
N SER A 311 -6.73 20.31 1.53
CA SER A 311 -6.41 20.61 0.12
C SER A 311 -4.94 21.00 -0.08
N ASN A 312 -4.38 21.79 0.84
CA ASN A 312 -2.97 22.13 0.81
C ASN A 312 -2.05 20.92 1.04
N LEU A 313 -2.45 19.98 1.89
CA LEU A 313 -1.72 18.74 2.12
C LEU A 313 -1.81 17.80 0.91
N GLU A 314 -2.98 17.66 0.30
CA GLU A 314 -3.19 16.87 -0.93
C GLU A 314 -2.30 17.38 -2.07
N ASN A 315 -2.25 18.70 -2.29
CA ASN A 315 -1.39 19.31 -3.29
C ASN A 315 0.10 19.06 -3.02
N LYS A 316 0.54 19.14 -1.76
CA LYS A 316 1.92 18.81 -1.38
C LYS A 316 2.22 17.33 -1.61
N LEU A 317 1.29 16.45 -1.28
CA LEU A 317 1.43 15.01 -1.45
C LEU A 317 1.56 14.66 -2.93
N GLN A 318 0.70 15.24 -3.78
CA GLN A 318 0.78 15.07 -5.24
C GLN A 318 2.13 15.54 -5.80
N LEU A 319 2.62 16.71 -5.38
CA LEU A 319 3.95 17.20 -5.81
C LEU A 319 5.06 16.23 -5.41
N THR A 320 5.05 15.73 -4.16
CA THR A 320 6.05 14.76 -3.71
C THR A 320 5.96 13.42 -4.43
N GLU A 321 4.76 13.01 -4.83
CA GLU A 321 4.53 11.80 -5.61
C GLU A 321 5.04 11.94 -7.05
N GLU A 322 4.84 13.10 -7.67
CA GLU A 322 5.40 13.45 -8.98
C GLU A 322 6.94 13.49 -8.94
N ASP A 323 7.52 14.07 -7.90
CA ASP A 323 8.98 14.06 -7.68
C ASP A 323 9.51 12.63 -7.52
N ALA A 324 8.86 11.81 -6.68
CA ALA A 324 9.22 10.41 -6.47
C ALA A 324 9.14 9.60 -7.78
N ARG A 325 8.11 9.84 -8.59
CA ARG A 325 7.98 9.25 -9.93
C ARG A 325 9.13 9.66 -10.83
N GLY A 326 9.50 10.95 -10.85
CA GLY A 326 10.64 11.45 -11.61
C GLY A 326 11.99 10.89 -11.13
N PHE A 327 12.16 10.62 -9.84
CA PHE A 327 13.34 9.91 -9.31
C PHE A 327 13.36 8.45 -9.75
N LYS A 328 12.22 7.76 -9.73
CA LYS A 328 12.09 6.37 -10.19
C LYS A 328 12.46 6.23 -11.67
N GLU A 329 11.91 7.08 -12.54
CA GLU A 329 12.24 7.07 -13.97
C GLU A 329 13.74 7.32 -14.23
N ARG A 330 14.37 8.20 -13.44
CA ARG A 330 15.82 8.43 -13.52
C ARG A 330 16.63 7.23 -13.05
N ALA A 331 16.19 6.55 -11.99
CA ALA A 331 16.81 5.32 -11.51
C ALA A 331 16.71 4.20 -12.56
N GLU A 332 15.53 3.99 -13.15
CA GLU A 332 15.32 2.99 -14.21
C GLU A 332 16.20 3.25 -15.45
N LYS A 333 16.33 4.53 -15.86
CA LYS A 333 17.25 4.91 -16.95
C LYS A 333 18.70 4.60 -16.60
N ALA A 334 19.15 4.96 -15.39
CA ALA A 334 20.50 4.69 -14.93
C ALA A 334 20.79 3.18 -14.82
N GLU A 335 19.83 2.39 -14.34
CA GLU A 335 19.93 0.93 -14.31
C GLU A 335 20.05 0.33 -15.72
N GLY A 336 19.26 0.84 -16.67
CA GLY A 336 19.38 0.46 -18.09
C GLY A 336 20.76 0.76 -18.67
N GLU A 337 21.32 1.95 -18.38
CA GLU A 337 22.68 2.31 -18.80
C GLU A 337 23.75 1.42 -18.16
N VAL A 338 23.62 1.11 -16.86
CA VAL A 338 24.53 0.21 -16.15
C VAL A 338 24.48 -1.20 -16.73
N GLU A 339 23.30 -1.71 -17.07
CA GLU A 339 23.17 -3.03 -17.68
C GLU A 339 23.79 -3.08 -19.08
N ILE A 340 23.64 -2.03 -19.88
CA ILE A 340 24.34 -1.90 -21.18
C ILE A 340 25.85 -1.91 -20.97
N LEU A 341 26.37 -1.14 -20.01
CA LEU A 341 27.81 -1.12 -19.68
C LEU A 341 28.30 -2.47 -19.19
N ARG A 342 27.48 -3.21 -18.43
CA ARG A 342 27.82 -4.55 -17.97
C ARG A 342 27.97 -5.52 -19.14
N GLN A 343 27.06 -5.46 -20.11
CA GLN A 343 27.13 -6.27 -21.32
C GLN A 343 28.35 -5.92 -22.19
N THR A 344 28.73 -4.65 -22.31
CA THR A 344 29.94 -4.26 -23.05
C THR A 344 31.21 -4.71 -22.34
N ILE A 345 31.28 -4.64 -21.01
CA ILE A 345 32.40 -5.16 -20.23
C ILE A 345 32.53 -6.68 -20.42
N SER A 346 31.43 -7.44 -20.39
CA SER A 346 31.47 -8.88 -20.65
C SER A 346 32.03 -9.19 -22.04
N LYS A 347 31.54 -8.51 -23.10
CA LYS A 347 32.05 -8.68 -24.47
C LYS A 347 33.54 -8.35 -24.58
N LEU A 348 33.98 -7.22 -23.99
CA LEU A 348 35.40 -6.85 -23.98
C LEU A 348 36.25 -7.84 -23.19
N THR A 349 35.70 -8.46 -22.16
CA THR A 349 36.39 -9.49 -21.37
C THR A 349 36.57 -10.76 -22.20
N GLU A 350 35.52 -11.21 -22.90
CA GLU A 350 35.59 -12.34 -23.84
C GLU A 350 36.61 -12.08 -24.95
N GLU A 351 36.60 -10.88 -25.56
CA GLU A 351 37.58 -10.48 -26.58
C GLU A 351 39.02 -10.46 -26.02
N LYS A 352 39.21 -9.94 -24.81
CA LYS A 352 40.50 -9.93 -24.12
C LYS A 352 41.00 -11.35 -23.85
N GLU A 353 40.13 -12.25 -23.38
CA GLU A 353 40.47 -13.65 -23.13
C GLU A 353 40.80 -14.38 -24.42
N ALA A 354 40.03 -14.15 -25.49
CA ALA A 354 40.33 -14.69 -26.82
C ALA A 354 41.68 -14.20 -27.34
N ALA A 355 42.00 -12.90 -27.19
CA ALA A 355 43.29 -12.34 -27.56
C ALA A 355 44.44 -12.92 -26.71
N ALA A 356 44.22 -13.13 -25.42
CA ALA A 356 45.19 -13.75 -24.53
C ALA A 356 45.48 -15.21 -24.93
N LEU A 357 44.45 -15.99 -25.28
CA LEU A 357 44.59 -17.35 -25.79
C LEU A 357 45.36 -17.37 -27.12
N GLN A 358 45.06 -16.46 -28.05
CA GLN A 358 45.81 -16.34 -29.30
C GLN A 358 47.28 -15.99 -29.04
N TYR A 359 47.56 -15.08 -28.11
CA TYR A 359 48.92 -14.72 -27.73
C TYR A 359 49.68 -15.92 -27.13
N GLN A 360 49.03 -16.69 -26.26
CA GLN A 360 49.62 -17.91 -25.69
C GLN A 360 49.92 -18.95 -26.78
N GLN A 361 49.02 -19.18 -27.72
CA GLN A 361 49.26 -20.06 -28.87
C GLN A 361 50.45 -19.59 -29.72
N CYS A 362 50.59 -18.29 -29.94
CA CYS A 362 51.74 -17.71 -30.62
C CYS A 362 53.05 -17.98 -29.86
N LEU A 363 53.06 -17.85 -28.53
CA LEU A 363 54.24 -18.14 -27.71
C LEU A 363 54.64 -19.62 -27.77
N GLU A 364 53.67 -20.54 -27.72
CA GLU A 364 53.94 -21.98 -27.86
C GLU A 364 54.48 -22.32 -29.25
N ARG A 365 53.93 -21.70 -30.30
CA ARG A 365 54.41 -21.81 -31.68
C ARG A 365 55.85 -21.34 -31.80
N ILE A 366 56.17 -20.17 -31.23
CA ILE A 366 57.54 -19.61 -31.22
C ILE A 366 58.48 -20.58 -30.50
N SER A 367 58.13 -21.05 -29.31
CA SER A 367 58.95 -22.01 -28.55
C SER A 367 59.23 -23.31 -29.32
N SER A 368 58.22 -23.83 -30.04
CA SER A 368 58.38 -24.99 -30.92
C SER A 368 59.32 -24.70 -32.10
N LEU A 369 59.19 -23.53 -32.73
CA LEU A 369 60.07 -23.12 -33.83
C LEU A 369 61.50 -22.89 -33.36
N GLU A 370 61.71 -22.26 -32.20
CA GLU A 370 63.03 -22.09 -31.59
C GLU A 370 63.70 -23.43 -31.29
N HIS A 371 62.96 -24.41 -30.76
CA HIS A 371 63.47 -25.76 -30.56
C HIS A 371 63.88 -26.42 -31.90
N LYS A 372 63.03 -26.31 -32.93
CA LYS A 372 63.34 -26.84 -34.27
C LYS A 372 64.58 -26.17 -34.88
N LEU A 373 64.69 -24.84 -34.75
CA LEU A 373 65.86 -24.08 -35.21
C LEU A 373 67.13 -24.51 -34.46
N ARG A 374 67.04 -24.76 -33.15
CA ARG A 374 68.16 -25.29 -32.36
C ARG A 374 68.60 -26.66 -32.87
N CYS A 375 67.67 -27.59 -33.07
CA CYS A 375 67.97 -28.92 -33.60
C CYS A 375 68.62 -28.83 -35.00
N ALA A 376 68.05 -28.04 -35.91
CA ALA A 376 68.59 -27.84 -37.25
C ALA A 376 69.99 -27.20 -37.21
N ASN A 377 70.24 -26.27 -36.29
CA ASN A 377 71.56 -25.66 -36.11
C ASN A 377 72.59 -26.65 -35.56
N GLU A 378 72.20 -27.51 -34.62
CA GLU A 378 73.07 -28.59 -34.12
C GLU A 378 73.41 -29.60 -35.22
N GLU A 379 72.42 -29.97 -36.05
CA GLU A 379 72.61 -30.82 -37.22
C GLU A 379 73.53 -30.17 -38.27
N ALA A 380 73.34 -28.88 -38.57
CA ALA A 380 74.21 -28.14 -39.47
C ALA A 380 75.66 -28.10 -38.95
N LYS A 381 75.87 -27.91 -37.64
CA LYS A 381 77.20 -27.99 -37.01
C LYS A 381 77.82 -29.38 -37.15
N ARG A 382 77.03 -30.45 -36.91
CA ARG A 382 77.49 -31.84 -37.10
C ARG A 382 77.90 -32.09 -38.56
N LEU A 383 77.07 -31.69 -39.52
CA LEU A 383 77.36 -31.82 -40.94
C LEU A 383 78.60 -31.02 -41.36
N ASN A 384 78.80 -29.82 -40.82
CA ASN A 384 80.03 -29.05 -41.07
C ASN A 384 81.27 -29.80 -40.56
N VAL A 385 81.22 -30.42 -39.37
CA VAL A 385 82.32 -31.27 -38.87
C VAL A 385 82.56 -32.47 -39.79
N GLU A 386 81.51 -33.10 -40.32
CA GLU A 386 81.64 -34.19 -41.29
C GLU A 386 82.24 -33.71 -42.62
N ILE A 387 81.84 -32.54 -43.11
CA ILE A 387 82.43 -31.90 -44.30
C ILE A 387 83.91 -31.61 -44.06
N ASP A 388 84.28 -30.98 -42.95
CA ASP A 388 85.68 -30.67 -42.62
C ASP A 388 86.54 -31.95 -42.53
N ASN A 389 85.99 -33.01 -41.95
CA ASN A 389 86.63 -34.34 -41.93
C ASN A 389 86.76 -34.92 -43.35
N GLY A 390 85.74 -34.78 -44.18
CA GLY A 390 85.75 -35.21 -45.59
C GLY A 390 86.78 -34.44 -46.41
N VAL A 391 86.84 -33.11 -46.25
CA VAL A 391 87.83 -32.22 -46.88
C VAL A 391 89.24 -32.59 -46.45
N SER A 392 89.46 -32.89 -45.16
CA SER A 392 90.77 -33.33 -44.66
C SER A 392 91.19 -34.66 -45.30
N LYS A 393 90.29 -35.66 -45.35
CA LYS A 393 90.55 -36.94 -46.03
C LYS A 393 90.80 -36.78 -47.53
N LEU A 394 90.05 -35.89 -48.20
CA LEU A 394 90.23 -35.60 -49.61
C LEU A 394 91.60 -34.97 -49.85
N LYS A 395 92.01 -34.02 -49.01
CA LYS A 395 93.34 -33.41 -49.06
C LYS A 395 94.44 -34.46 -48.87
N ASP A 396 94.31 -35.36 -47.90
CA ASP A 396 95.25 -36.48 -47.72
C ASP A 396 95.33 -37.37 -48.97
N ALA A 397 94.19 -37.66 -49.60
CA ALA A 397 94.12 -38.44 -50.84
C ALA A 397 94.71 -37.69 -52.04
N GLU A 398 94.48 -36.38 -52.16
CA GLU A 398 95.10 -35.51 -53.17
C GLU A 398 96.63 -35.49 -53.02
N GLU A 399 97.13 -35.39 -51.78
CA GLU A 399 98.56 -35.47 -51.49
C GLU A 399 99.14 -36.85 -51.89
N GLN A 400 98.42 -37.94 -51.64
CA GLN A 400 98.78 -39.28 -52.12
C GLN A 400 98.79 -39.38 -53.65
N CYS A 401 97.79 -38.81 -54.33
CA CYS A 401 97.74 -38.75 -55.79
C CYS A 401 98.92 -37.96 -56.35
N LEU A 402 99.27 -36.82 -55.76
CA LEU A 402 100.46 -36.04 -56.15
C LEU A 402 101.77 -36.81 -55.95
N LEU A 403 101.88 -37.61 -54.87
CA LEU A 403 103.03 -38.49 -54.66
C LEU A 403 103.11 -39.58 -55.73
N LEU A 404 101.99 -40.22 -56.05
CA LEU A 404 101.91 -41.21 -57.13
C LEU A 404 102.22 -40.58 -58.49
N GLU A 405 101.75 -39.37 -58.76
CA GLU A 405 102.04 -38.65 -60.01
C GLU A 405 103.54 -38.34 -60.13
N ARG A 406 104.19 -37.86 -59.07
CA ARG A 406 105.66 -37.68 -59.04
C ARG A 406 106.40 -38.99 -59.27
N SER A 407 105.94 -40.08 -58.64
CA SER A 407 106.52 -41.42 -58.86
C SER A 407 106.33 -41.88 -60.32
N ASN A 408 105.15 -41.66 -60.91
CA ASN A 408 104.88 -41.98 -62.30
C ASN A 408 105.75 -41.15 -63.26
N GLN A 409 105.94 -39.86 -63.00
CA GLN A 409 106.84 -39.00 -63.78
C GLN A 409 108.30 -39.50 -63.67
N SER A 410 108.75 -39.93 -62.49
CA SER A 410 110.06 -40.54 -62.31
C SER A 410 110.21 -41.83 -63.12
N LEU A 411 109.21 -42.73 -63.04
CA LEU A 411 109.19 -43.97 -63.81
C LEU A 411 109.18 -43.71 -65.33
N HIS A 412 108.44 -42.69 -65.79
CA HIS A 412 108.48 -42.27 -67.19
C HIS A 412 109.87 -41.77 -67.59
N SER A 413 110.53 -40.98 -66.75
CA SER A 413 111.90 -40.51 -66.98
C SER A 413 112.91 -41.67 -67.05
N GLU A 414 112.76 -42.67 -66.20
CA GLU A 414 113.56 -43.91 -66.25
C GLU A 414 113.28 -44.73 -67.51
N LEU A 415 112.01 -44.86 -67.91
CA LEU A 415 111.59 -45.53 -69.13
C LEU A 415 112.19 -44.84 -70.37
N GLU A 416 112.12 -43.51 -70.44
CA GLU A 416 112.75 -42.73 -71.53
C GLU A 416 114.26 -42.93 -71.56
N SER A 417 114.92 -42.95 -70.40
CA SER A 417 116.36 -43.25 -70.30
C SER A 417 116.69 -44.65 -70.83
N LEU A 418 115.89 -45.66 -70.47
CA LEU A 418 116.04 -47.03 -70.98
C LEU A 418 115.75 -47.11 -72.48
N MET A 419 114.74 -46.38 -72.96
CA MET A 419 114.40 -46.31 -74.39
C MET A 419 115.54 -45.67 -75.19
N LEU A 420 116.18 -44.63 -74.66
CA LEU A 420 117.38 -44.03 -75.26
C LEU A 420 118.55 -45.04 -75.32
N LYS A 421 118.80 -45.77 -74.22
CA LYS A 421 119.81 -46.85 -74.19
C LYS A 421 119.50 -47.96 -75.19
N MET A 422 118.26 -48.43 -75.24
CA MET A 422 117.81 -49.43 -76.22
C MET A 422 117.97 -48.91 -77.65
N GLY A 423 117.70 -47.63 -77.89
CA GLY A 423 117.96 -46.96 -79.16
C GLY A 423 119.44 -47.01 -79.55
N THR A 424 120.35 -46.68 -78.62
CA THR A 424 121.80 -46.78 -78.87
C THR A 424 122.25 -48.22 -79.15
N GLN A 425 121.75 -49.20 -78.40
CA GLN A 425 122.05 -50.62 -78.64
C GLN A 425 121.51 -51.11 -79.98
N THR A 426 120.31 -50.66 -80.37
CA THR A 426 119.71 -50.99 -81.67
C THR A 426 120.56 -50.39 -82.79
N GLN A 427 121.04 -49.16 -82.63
CA GLN A 427 121.92 -48.51 -83.59
C GLN A 427 123.27 -49.26 -83.72
N GLU A 428 123.89 -49.66 -82.61
CA GLU A 428 125.08 -50.53 -82.62
C GLU A 428 124.81 -51.86 -83.35
N LEU A 429 123.66 -52.50 -83.08
CA LEU A 429 123.22 -53.72 -83.77
C LEU A 429 123.07 -53.50 -85.28
N THR A 430 122.50 -52.37 -85.70
CA THR A 430 122.39 -52.05 -87.14
C THR A 430 123.74 -51.79 -87.79
N GLU A 431 124.70 -51.20 -87.08
CA GLU A 431 126.08 -51.06 -87.57
C GLU A 431 126.77 -52.41 -87.71
N LYS A 432 126.59 -53.31 -86.73
CA LYS A 432 127.07 -54.70 -86.83
C LYS A 432 126.42 -55.44 -88.00
N GLN A 433 125.12 -55.24 -88.25
CA GLN A 433 124.42 -55.78 -89.42
C GLN A 433 125.03 -55.26 -90.73
N LYS A 434 125.38 -53.96 -90.81
CA LYS A 434 126.05 -53.35 -91.98
C LYS A 434 127.46 -53.90 -92.17
N GLU A 435 128.23 -54.11 -91.10
CA GLU A 435 129.53 -54.78 -91.16
C GLU A 435 129.39 -56.20 -91.73
N LEU A 436 128.39 -56.95 -91.25
CA LEU A 436 128.09 -58.29 -91.73
C LEU A 436 127.69 -58.28 -93.21
N GLY A 437 126.90 -57.29 -93.64
CA GLY A 437 126.57 -57.06 -95.06
C GLY A 437 127.80 -56.77 -95.93
N ARG A 438 128.76 -55.97 -95.43
CA ARG A 438 130.05 -55.72 -96.12
C ARG A 438 130.86 -57.00 -96.27
N LEU A 439 130.98 -57.80 -95.21
CA LEU A 439 131.66 -59.10 -95.26
C LEU A 439 130.98 -60.06 -96.24
N TRP A 440 129.65 -60.07 -96.28
CA TRP A 440 128.88 -60.91 -97.21
C TRP A 440 129.13 -60.50 -98.68
N ALA A 441 129.26 -59.21 -98.96
CA ALA A 441 129.62 -58.72 -100.29
C ALA A 441 131.03 -59.18 -100.71
N CYS A 442 132.03 -59.09 -99.82
CA CYS A 442 133.37 -59.61 -100.08
C CYS A 442 133.38 -61.11 -100.37
N ILE A 443 132.58 -61.91 -99.64
CA ILE A 443 132.45 -63.35 -99.89
C ILE A 443 131.86 -63.61 -101.29
N GLN A 444 130.90 -62.81 -101.74
CA GLN A 444 130.33 -62.98 -103.08
C GLN A 444 131.27 -62.58 -104.20
N GLU A 445 132.11 -61.55 -104.01
CA GLU A 445 133.18 -61.22 -104.95
C GLU A 445 134.17 -62.38 -105.12
N GLU A 446 134.58 -63.01 -104.02
CA GLU A 446 135.44 -64.20 -104.06
C GLU A 446 134.74 -65.39 -104.74
N ARG A 447 133.43 -65.58 -104.54
CA ARG A 447 132.64 -66.58 -105.28
C ARG A 447 132.57 -66.28 -106.78
N LEU A 448 132.43 -65.01 -107.17
CA LEU A 448 132.42 -64.61 -108.58
C LEU A 448 133.76 -64.91 -109.25
N ARG A 449 134.88 -64.61 -108.59
CA ARG A 449 136.23 -65.00 -109.05
C ARG A 449 136.37 -66.52 -109.20
N PHE A 450 135.76 -67.29 -108.29
CA PHE A 450 135.74 -68.75 -108.38
C PHE A 450 134.96 -69.25 -109.60
N VAL A 451 133.80 -68.66 -109.89
CA VAL A 451 132.99 -68.97 -111.09
C VAL A 451 133.71 -68.59 -112.39
N GLU A 452 134.43 -67.47 -112.41
CA GLU A 452 135.28 -67.07 -113.55
C GLU A 452 136.41 -68.09 -113.81
N ALA A 453 137.01 -68.65 -112.75
CA ALA A 453 137.98 -69.73 -112.87
C ALA A 453 137.34 -71.05 -113.35
N GLU A 454 136.12 -71.37 -112.90
CA GLU A 454 135.39 -72.58 -113.26
C GLU A 454 134.88 -72.57 -114.72
N THR A 455 134.50 -71.40 -115.23
CA THR A 455 134.12 -71.22 -116.65
C THR A 455 135.33 -71.34 -117.61
N ALA A 456 136.52 -70.92 -117.19
CA ALA A 456 137.77 -71.20 -117.90
C ALA A 456 138.13 -72.71 -117.93
N PHE A 457 137.70 -73.47 -116.91
CA PHE A 457 137.90 -74.92 -116.83
C PHE A 457 136.90 -75.68 -117.73
N GLN A 458 135.64 -75.24 -117.81
CA GLN A 458 134.61 -75.87 -118.65
C GLN A 458 134.84 -75.68 -120.17
N THR A 459 135.47 -74.59 -120.60
CA THR A 459 135.83 -74.36 -122.03
C THR A 459 136.92 -75.32 -122.52
N LEU A 460 137.83 -75.76 -121.65
CA LEU A 460 138.81 -76.82 -121.92
C LEU A 460 138.16 -78.22 -122.02
N GLN A 461 137.04 -78.44 -121.31
CA GLN A 461 136.32 -79.72 -121.29
C GLN A 461 135.43 -79.93 -122.54
N HIS A 462 134.90 -78.85 -123.13
CA HIS A 462 134.06 -78.90 -124.34
C HIS A 462 134.84 -79.25 -125.63
N LEU A 463 136.10 -78.84 -125.77
CA LEU A 463 136.92 -79.21 -126.94
C LEU A 463 137.29 -80.71 -126.96
N HIS A 464 137.27 -81.38 -125.80
CA HIS A 464 137.58 -82.80 -125.68
C HIS A 464 136.40 -83.72 -126.03
N ALA A 465 135.16 -83.30 -125.71
CA ALA A 465 133.94 -84.10 -125.96
C ALA A 465 133.50 -84.10 -127.45
N GLN A 466 133.86 -83.07 -128.23
CA GLN A 466 133.42 -82.92 -129.63
C GLN A 466 134.13 -83.84 -130.62
N THR A 467 135.22 -84.52 -130.24
CA THR A 467 135.99 -85.40 -131.14
C THR A 467 135.75 -86.90 -130.91
N GLN A 468 134.94 -87.31 -129.91
CA GLN A 468 134.91 -88.69 -129.43
C GLN A 468 133.61 -89.49 -129.66
N GLU A 469 132.45 -88.88 -129.98
CA GLU A 469 131.18 -89.66 -130.01
C GLU A 469 130.35 -89.60 -131.31
N GLU A 470 130.82 -88.89 -132.34
CA GLU A 470 130.43 -89.13 -133.75
C GLU A 470 130.70 -90.60 -134.19
N LEU A 471 131.41 -91.40 -133.38
CA LEU A 471 131.71 -92.82 -133.58
C LEU A 471 130.68 -93.83 -133.01
N ARG A 472 129.70 -93.45 -132.16
CA ARG A 472 128.76 -94.41 -131.52
C ARG A 472 127.31 -94.37 -132.02
N ALA A 473 126.95 -93.42 -132.87
CA ALA A 473 125.63 -93.36 -133.53
C ALA A 473 125.35 -94.54 -134.50
N MET A 474 126.29 -95.48 -134.67
CA MET A 474 126.22 -96.64 -135.58
C MET A 474 125.90 -97.98 -134.91
N THR A 475 125.67 -98.05 -133.59
CA THR A 475 125.28 -99.31 -132.88
C THR A 475 123.83 -99.28 -132.42
N SER A 476 123.01 -98.71 -133.29
CA SER A 476 121.67 -99.12 -133.66
C SER A 476 120.97 -100.28 -132.91
N GLU A 477 119.65 -100.15 -132.93
CA GLU A 477 118.74 -101.25 -133.33
C GLU A 477 118.59 -102.46 -132.40
N LEU A 478 119.40 -102.65 -131.35
CA LEU A 478 119.38 -103.93 -130.63
C LEU A 478 118.52 -104.05 -129.37
N GLN A 479 117.78 -103.03 -128.90
CA GLN A 479 116.96 -103.20 -127.68
C GLN A 479 115.49 -102.77 -127.75
N ASN A 480 114.96 -102.68 -128.97
CA ASN A 480 113.52 -102.62 -129.25
C ASN A 480 112.84 -104.01 -129.23
N ARG A 481 113.24 -104.92 -128.32
CA ARG A 481 112.69 -106.29 -128.23
C ARG A 481 112.48 -106.83 -126.80
N VAL A 482 112.19 -105.94 -125.82
CA VAL A 482 111.69 -106.28 -124.45
C VAL A 482 110.55 -105.33 -124.00
N GLN A 483 109.74 -104.78 -124.89
CA GLN A 483 108.41 -105.37 -125.10
C GLN A 483 108.09 -106.63 -124.26
N LEU A 484 106.94 -106.58 -123.58
CA LEU A 484 106.09 -107.71 -123.15
C LEU A 484 106.31 -108.33 -121.76
N LEU A 485 105.80 -107.65 -120.73
CA LEU A 485 104.77 -108.17 -119.80
C LEU A 485 104.23 -106.98 -118.95
N LYS A 486 103.10 -106.37 -119.35
CA LYS A 486 101.76 -106.59 -118.76
C LYS A 486 101.64 -106.15 -117.28
N VAL A 487 101.07 -104.97 -116.97
CA VAL A 487 99.61 -104.69 -116.87
C VAL A 487 99.03 -105.30 -115.57
N ALA A 488 98.41 -104.56 -114.65
CA ALA A 488 97.43 -103.50 -114.89
C ALA A 488 97.11 -102.61 -113.66
N GLU A 489 96.84 -101.32 -113.93
CA GLU A 489 95.64 -100.52 -113.51
C GLU A 489 95.57 -99.88 -112.10
N THR A 490 95.75 -98.53 -111.91
CA THR A 490 94.87 -97.31 -112.07
C THR A 490 94.10 -96.89 -110.79
N GLN A 491 94.35 -95.74 -110.10
CA GLN A 491 93.88 -94.33 -110.24
C GLN A 491 92.49 -93.90 -109.64
N ASN A 492 92.46 -92.82 -108.81
CA ASN A 492 91.43 -91.73 -108.61
C ASN A 492 91.37 -91.22 -107.14
N GLN A 493 91.14 -89.96 -106.74
CA GLN A 493 91.16 -88.61 -107.32
C GLN A 493 90.97 -87.60 -106.14
N SER A 494 91.73 -86.50 -106.15
CA SER A 494 91.78 -85.38 -105.18
C SER A 494 90.45 -84.60 -105.05
N LEU A 495 89.94 -84.39 -103.84
CA LEU A 495 90.11 -83.16 -103.03
C LEU A 495 90.02 -81.87 -103.87
N GLN A 496 88.77 -81.40 -104.01
CA GLN A 496 88.39 -80.12 -104.60
C GLN A 496 88.43 -79.02 -103.54
N ASP A 497 89.48 -78.23 -103.61
CA ASP A 497 89.70 -76.92 -102.99
C ASP A 497 88.66 -75.88 -103.49
N GLU A 498 88.17 -74.99 -102.63
CA GLU A 498 88.68 -73.61 -102.49
C GLU A 498 88.56 -72.79 -103.80
N VAL A 499 87.55 -71.89 -103.85
CA VAL A 499 87.60 -70.52 -104.40
C VAL A 499 86.16 -69.97 -104.45
N LEU A 500 85.76 -69.25 -103.39
CA LEU A 500 85.52 -67.81 -103.49
C LEU A 500 85.29 -67.20 -102.11
N LYS A 501 86.16 -66.23 -101.83
CA LYS A 501 86.45 -65.59 -100.56
C LYS A 501 86.20 -64.09 -100.79
N VAL A 502 85.60 -63.42 -99.80
CA VAL A 502 85.61 -61.95 -99.54
C VAL A 502 84.75 -61.09 -100.52
N LYS A 503 84.08 -59.97 -100.17
CA LYS A 503 84.56 -58.82 -99.38
C LYS A 503 83.51 -57.68 -99.26
N GLN A 504 83.58 -56.94 -98.13
CA GLN A 504 83.06 -55.58 -97.85
C GLN A 504 81.56 -55.45 -97.53
N GLU A 505 81.07 -54.70 -96.53
CA GLU A 505 81.67 -53.66 -95.68
C GLU A 505 80.70 -53.35 -94.52
N ASN A 506 81.26 -53.08 -93.34
CA ASN A 506 80.57 -52.54 -92.17
C ASN A 506 80.44 -51.01 -92.26
N LYS A 507 79.50 -50.45 -91.47
CA LYS A 507 79.43 -49.10 -90.80
C LYS A 507 78.24 -48.23 -91.25
N HIS A 508 77.42 -47.58 -90.40
CA HIS A 508 77.28 -47.49 -88.93
C HIS A 508 75.91 -46.82 -88.57
N LEU A 509 75.36 -47.21 -87.41
CA LEU A 509 74.61 -46.45 -86.37
C LEU A 509 73.53 -45.42 -86.76
N ASP A 510 72.29 -45.64 -86.27
CA ASP A 510 71.72 -44.81 -85.19
C ASP A 510 70.56 -45.54 -84.46
N GLU A 511 70.85 -45.89 -83.20
CA GLU A 511 69.99 -45.85 -82.00
C GLU A 511 68.55 -46.43 -81.95
N LEU A 512 68.33 -47.21 -80.87
CA LEU A 512 67.10 -47.21 -80.05
C LEU A 512 65.91 -48.14 -80.37
N ASN A 513 66.09 -49.36 -80.90
CA ASN A 513 64.92 -50.20 -81.20
C ASN A 513 64.96 -51.69 -80.79
N ALA A 514 65.69 -52.02 -79.71
CA ALA A 514 65.68 -53.39 -79.18
C ALA A 514 65.79 -53.48 -77.65
N SER A 515 65.17 -52.54 -76.92
CA SER A 515 64.77 -52.73 -75.51
C SER A 515 63.26 -52.58 -75.27
N PHE A 516 62.47 -52.42 -76.34
CA PHE A 516 61.00 -52.20 -76.31
C PHE A 516 60.13 -53.47 -76.26
N ALA A 517 60.71 -54.68 -76.38
CA ALA A 517 59.92 -55.90 -76.59
C ALA A 517 59.37 -56.58 -75.32
N LEU A 518 59.68 -56.10 -74.11
CA LEU A 518 59.21 -56.68 -72.84
C LEU A 518 58.28 -55.76 -72.02
N SER A 519 58.08 -54.50 -72.41
CA SER A 519 57.12 -53.57 -71.77
C SER A 519 55.77 -53.46 -72.51
N ILE A 520 55.69 -53.93 -73.76
CA ILE A 520 54.48 -53.88 -74.60
C ILE A 520 53.48 -55.01 -74.25
N LYS A 521 53.97 -56.13 -73.71
CA LYS A 521 53.13 -57.27 -73.35
C LYS A 521 52.31 -57.06 -72.07
N ASP A 522 52.82 -56.26 -71.13
CA ASP A 522 52.12 -55.98 -69.87
C ASP A 522 51.03 -54.90 -70.05
N MET A 523 51.25 -53.88 -70.90
CA MET A 523 50.19 -52.91 -71.24
C MET A 523 49.06 -53.52 -72.09
N GLN A 524 49.32 -54.59 -72.85
CA GLN A 524 48.27 -55.29 -73.61
C GLN A 524 47.30 -56.07 -72.72
N ASN A 525 47.76 -56.61 -71.58
CA ASN A 525 46.88 -57.32 -70.62
C ASN A 525 46.00 -56.34 -69.82
N GLU A 526 46.51 -55.15 -69.52
CA GLU A 526 45.75 -54.10 -68.82
C GLU A 526 44.67 -53.47 -69.72
N ILE A 527 44.97 -53.28 -71.02
CA ILE A 527 43.99 -52.87 -72.05
C ILE A 527 42.89 -53.92 -72.23
N SER A 528 43.20 -55.22 -72.18
CA SER A 528 42.18 -56.27 -72.22
C SER A 528 41.25 -56.26 -71.00
N SER A 529 41.77 -55.96 -69.79
CA SER A 529 40.95 -55.84 -68.58
C SER A 529 40.04 -54.60 -68.58
N LEU A 530 40.52 -53.46 -69.11
CA LEU A 530 39.74 -52.24 -69.27
C LEU A 530 38.66 -52.38 -70.35
N MET A 531 38.95 -53.09 -71.45
CA MET A 531 37.97 -53.41 -72.49
C MET A 531 36.85 -54.33 -71.97
N GLU A 532 37.15 -55.30 -71.10
CA GLU A 532 36.15 -56.18 -70.49
C GLU A 532 35.26 -55.42 -69.47
N SER A 533 35.83 -54.47 -68.72
CA SER A 533 35.07 -53.60 -67.81
C SER A 533 34.16 -52.60 -68.53
N LYS A 534 34.60 -52.11 -69.70
CA LYS A 534 33.80 -51.25 -70.59
C LYS A 534 32.60 -52.00 -71.17
N GLY A 535 32.78 -53.24 -71.60
CA GLY A 535 31.68 -54.10 -72.08
C GLY A 535 30.60 -54.36 -71.03
N LYS A 536 30.99 -54.61 -69.76
CA LYS A 536 30.05 -54.80 -68.65
C LYS A 536 29.26 -53.51 -68.30
N LEU A 537 29.86 -52.33 -68.50
CA LEU A 537 29.18 -51.05 -68.31
C LEU A 537 28.21 -50.71 -69.46
N GLU A 538 28.56 -51.10 -70.69
CA GLU A 538 27.69 -50.93 -71.87
C GLU A 538 26.45 -51.83 -71.79
N GLU A 539 26.59 -53.09 -71.34
CA GLU A 539 25.46 -54.00 -71.07
C GLU A 539 24.53 -53.49 -69.94
N GLU A 540 25.07 -52.90 -68.86
CA GLU A 540 24.28 -52.31 -67.77
C GLU A 540 23.49 -51.07 -68.24
N VAL A 541 24.06 -50.26 -69.14
CA VAL A 541 23.37 -49.09 -69.72
C VAL A 541 22.25 -49.52 -70.67
N GLU A 542 22.44 -50.59 -71.46
CA GLU A 542 21.41 -51.18 -72.31
C GLU A 542 20.25 -51.74 -71.47
N LEU A 543 20.56 -52.47 -70.38
CA LEU A 543 19.56 -53.00 -69.46
C LEU A 543 18.76 -51.90 -68.74
N ARG A 544 19.39 -50.76 -68.39
CA ARG A 544 18.72 -49.60 -67.79
C ARG A 544 17.87 -48.82 -68.79
N LEU A 545 18.25 -48.78 -70.07
CA LEU A 545 17.44 -48.21 -71.16
C LEU A 545 16.21 -49.08 -71.43
N ASP A 546 16.34 -50.40 -71.41
CA ASP A 546 15.22 -51.32 -71.59
C ASP A 546 14.23 -51.25 -70.42
N GLN A 547 14.71 -51.12 -69.17
CA GLN A 547 13.85 -50.85 -68.01
C GLN A 547 13.09 -49.52 -68.13
N ARG A 548 13.74 -48.46 -68.63
CA ARG A 548 13.10 -47.16 -68.87
C ARG A 548 12.02 -47.26 -69.94
N ASN A 549 12.27 -47.99 -71.02
CA ASN A 549 11.32 -48.18 -72.10
C ASN A 549 10.12 -49.05 -71.68
N ALA A 550 10.33 -50.08 -70.85
CA ALA A 550 9.26 -50.89 -70.28
C ALA A 550 8.30 -50.06 -69.39
N LEU A 551 8.84 -49.23 -68.49
CA LEU A 551 8.04 -48.33 -67.64
C LEU A 551 7.27 -47.28 -68.45
N GLN A 552 7.85 -46.81 -69.55
CA GLN A 552 7.22 -45.82 -70.42
C GLN A 552 6.05 -46.41 -71.24
N GLN A 553 6.10 -47.71 -71.54
CA GLN A 553 5.00 -48.47 -72.14
C GLN A 553 3.88 -48.77 -71.14
N GLU A 554 4.23 -49.09 -69.88
CA GLU A 554 3.25 -49.26 -68.79
C GLU A 554 2.43 -48.00 -68.53
N ILE A 555 3.09 -46.83 -68.55
CA ILE A 555 2.43 -45.52 -68.44
C ILE A 555 1.48 -45.27 -69.61
N TYR A 556 1.82 -45.74 -70.82
CA TYR A 556 0.94 -45.61 -71.99
C TYR A 556 -0.31 -46.49 -71.85
N CYS A 557 -0.15 -47.75 -71.43
CA CYS A 557 -1.27 -48.69 -71.22
C CYS A 557 -2.22 -48.22 -70.11
N LEU A 558 -1.70 -47.74 -68.96
CA LEU A 558 -2.53 -47.20 -67.87
C LEU A 558 -3.33 -45.95 -68.30
N LYS A 559 -2.80 -45.17 -69.23
CA LYS A 559 -3.47 -43.98 -69.77
C LYS A 559 -4.62 -44.33 -70.71
N GLU A 560 -4.53 -45.44 -71.44
CA GLU A 560 -5.65 -45.99 -72.22
C GLU A 560 -6.73 -46.61 -71.32
N GLU A 561 -6.35 -47.36 -70.30
CA GLU A 561 -7.30 -47.95 -69.34
C GLU A 561 -8.13 -46.88 -68.60
N LEU A 562 -7.50 -45.77 -68.23
CA LEU A 562 -8.19 -44.63 -67.63
C LEU A 562 -9.21 -44.00 -68.58
N ASN A 563 -8.87 -43.91 -69.88
CA ASN A 563 -9.77 -43.38 -70.91
C ASN A 563 -10.95 -44.32 -71.19
N ASP A 564 -10.74 -45.63 -71.14
CA ASP A 564 -11.80 -46.62 -71.34
C ASP A 564 -12.74 -46.73 -70.13
N LEU A 565 -12.23 -46.54 -68.92
CA LEU A 565 -13.05 -46.45 -67.70
C LEU A 565 -13.96 -45.21 -67.73
N ASN A 566 -13.44 -44.09 -68.22
CA ASN A 566 -14.20 -42.85 -68.38
C ASN A 566 -15.34 -42.98 -69.41
N LYS A 567 -15.11 -43.71 -70.50
CA LYS A 567 -16.15 -44.03 -71.49
C LYS A 567 -17.25 -44.96 -70.93
N LYS A 568 -16.91 -45.91 -70.07
CA LYS A 568 -17.89 -46.76 -69.38
C LYS A 568 -18.78 -45.97 -68.43
N GLN A 569 -18.25 -44.94 -67.79
CA GLN A 569 -19.00 -44.07 -66.87
C GLN A 569 -20.05 -43.22 -67.63
N LEU A 570 -19.75 -42.79 -68.85
CA LEU A 570 -20.72 -42.16 -69.75
C LEU A 570 -21.84 -43.14 -70.19
N SER A 571 -21.51 -44.41 -70.45
CA SER A 571 -22.48 -45.42 -70.88
C SER A 571 -23.47 -45.85 -69.77
N ILE A 572 -23.12 -45.71 -68.49
CA ILE A 572 -24.01 -46.00 -67.35
C ILE A 572 -25.05 -44.87 -67.19
N LEU A 573 -24.67 -43.63 -67.52
CA LEU A 573 -25.56 -42.46 -67.48
C LEU A 573 -26.68 -42.54 -68.53
N ASP A 574 -26.41 -43.15 -69.67
CA ASP A 574 -27.41 -43.40 -70.73
C ASP A 574 -28.36 -44.57 -70.41
N GLN A 575 -27.95 -45.54 -69.59
CA GLN A 575 -28.81 -46.65 -69.15
C GLN A 575 -29.85 -46.23 -68.12
N VAL A 576 -29.57 -45.23 -67.29
CA VAL A 576 -30.53 -44.69 -66.31
C VAL A 576 -31.66 -43.91 -67.00
N HIS A 577 -31.40 -43.28 -68.16
CA HIS A 577 -32.42 -42.63 -68.98
C HIS A 577 -33.42 -43.62 -69.61
N ALA A 578 -33.05 -44.90 -69.79
CA ALA A 578 -33.90 -45.89 -70.45
C ALA A 578 -34.98 -46.52 -69.54
N VAL A 579 -34.97 -46.28 -68.23
CA VAL A 579 -35.90 -46.92 -67.26
C VAL A 579 -37.11 -46.04 -66.91
N GLY A 580 -37.32 -44.93 -67.63
CA GLY A 580 -38.64 -44.27 -67.68
C GLY A 580 -39.13 -43.58 -66.40
N LEU A 581 -38.25 -43.25 -65.46
CA LEU A 581 -38.58 -42.30 -64.40
C LEU A 581 -38.32 -40.89 -64.93
N ASN A 582 -39.40 -40.11 -65.06
CA ASN A 582 -39.32 -38.74 -65.56
C ASN A 582 -38.33 -37.91 -64.69
N PRO A 583 -37.20 -37.44 -65.26
CA PRO A 583 -36.17 -36.75 -64.49
C PRO A 583 -36.63 -35.36 -64.00
N GLU A 584 -37.66 -34.77 -64.60
CA GLU A 584 -38.09 -33.41 -64.28
C GLU A 584 -38.99 -33.32 -63.04
N SER A 585 -39.83 -34.32 -62.75
CA SER A 585 -40.74 -34.30 -61.58
C SER A 585 -40.13 -34.89 -60.31
N LEU A 586 -39.26 -35.88 -60.45
CA LEU A 586 -38.37 -36.32 -59.37
C LEU A 586 -37.22 -35.34 -59.17
N GLY A 587 -36.70 -34.75 -60.25
CA GLY A 587 -35.64 -33.75 -60.19
C GLY A 587 -36.05 -32.48 -59.45
N SER A 588 -37.28 -31.97 -59.65
CA SER A 588 -37.74 -30.80 -58.89
C SER A 588 -37.94 -31.12 -57.40
N SER A 589 -38.59 -32.24 -57.06
CA SER A 589 -38.87 -32.60 -55.66
C SER A 589 -37.63 -33.06 -54.89
N VAL A 590 -36.71 -33.79 -55.55
CA VAL A 590 -35.39 -34.12 -54.99
C VAL A 590 -34.55 -32.87 -54.85
N LYS A 591 -34.62 -31.92 -55.79
CA LYS A 591 -33.90 -30.64 -55.70
C LYS A 591 -34.44 -29.76 -54.58
N GLU A 592 -35.75 -29.66 -54.40
CA GLU A 592 -36.35 -28.96 -53.25
C GLU A 592 -35.94 -29.59 -51.92
N LEU A 593 -35.99 -30.92 -51.80
CA LEU A 593 -35.53 -31.63 -50.60
C LEU A 593 -34.01 -31.53 -50.40
N GLN A 594 -33.24 -31.46 -51.48
CA GLN A 594 -31.78 -31.29 -51.45
C GLN A 594 -31.40 -29.86 -51.05
N ASP A 595 -32.14 -28.86 -51.52
CA ASP A 595 -31.98 -27.45 -51.17
C ASP A 595 -32.39 -27.22 -49.71
N GLU A 596 -33.50 -27.82 -49.26
CA GLU A 596 -33.94 -27.77 -47.86
C GLU A 596 -32.99 -28.51 -46.92
N ASN A 597 -32.47 -29.68 -47.32
CA ASN A 597 -31.45 -30.41 -46.55
C ASN A 597 -30.10 -29.66 -46.53
N SER A 598 -29.74 -28.97 -47.62
CA SER A 598 -28.55 -28.11 -47.64
C SER A 598 -28.73 -26.90 -46.70
N SER A 599 -29.90 -26.27 -46.72
CA SER A 599 -30.27 -25.20 -45.79
C SER A 599 -30.23 -25.67 -44.32
N LEU A 600 -30.81 -26.83 -44.01
CA LEU A 600 -30.78 -27.40 -42.66
C LEU A 600 -29.37 -27.79 -42.22
N LYS A 601 -28.52 -28.30 -43.12
CA LYS A 601 -27.10 -28.57 -42.83
C LYS A 601 -26.32 -27.28 -42.55
N GLU A 602 -26.57 -26.22 -43.31
CA GLU A 602 -25.97 -24.91 -43.06
C GLU A 602 -26.42 -24.33 -41.71
N ILE A 603 -27.70 -24.44 -41.37
CA ILE A 603 -28.22 -24.02 -40.06
C ILE A 603 -27.59 -24.85 -38.95
N CYS A 604 -27.55 -26.18 -39.06
CA CYS A 604 -26.95 -27.06 -38.07
C CYS A 604 -25.44 -26.81 -37.91
N HIS A 605 -24.72 -26.55 -39.01
CA HIS A 605 -23.31 -26.14 -38.93
C HIS A 605 -23.13 -24.79 -38.26
N ARG A 606 -24.00 -23.82 -38.54
CA ARG A 606 -23.98 -22.51 -37.90
C ARG A 606 -24.26 -22.61 -36.40
N GLU A 607 -25.28 -23.37 -36.00
CA GLU A 607 -25.56 -23.63 -34.59
C GLU A 607 -24.42 -24.39 -33.89
N SER A 608 -23.80 -25.36 -34.58
CA SER A 608 -22.65 -26.08 -34.05
C SER A 608 -21.41 -25.19 -33.90
N SER A 609 -21.18 -24.26 -34.82
CA SER A 609 -20.07 -23.31 -34.73
C SER A 609 -20.32 -22.26 -33.65
N GLU A 610 -21.56 -21.76 -33.52
CA GLU A 610 -21.98 -20.89 -32.43
C GLU A 610 -21.83 -21.57 -31.07
N LYS A 611 -22.25 -22.83 -30.94
CA LYS A 611 -22.08 -23.61 -29.71
C LYS A 611 -20.61 -23.83 -29.37
N ALA A 612 -19.76 -24.10 -30.37
CA ALA A 612 -18.32 -24.22 -30.17
C ALA A 612 -17.72 -22.90 -29.68
N ALA A 613 -18.10 -21.77 -30.28
CA ALA A 613 -17.66 -20.44 -29.86
C ALA A 613 -18.15 -20.09 -28.44
N LEU A 614 -19.34 -20.53 -28.04
CA LEU A 614 -19.84 -20.36 -26.68
C LEU A 614 -19.08 -21.22 -25.66
N LEU A 615 -18.71 -22.45 -26.02
CA LEU A 615 -17.88 -23.31 -25.17
C LEU A 615 -16.48 -22.72 -24.97
N GLU A 616 -15.87 -22.19 -26.04
CA GLU A 616 -14.58 -21.49 -25.96
C GLU A 616 -14.67 -20.26 -25.05
N LYS A 617 -15.74 -19.47 -25.15
CA LYS A 617 -15.99 -18.35 -24.22
C LYS A 617 -16.15 -18.80 -22.77
N LEU A 618 -16.79 -19.95 -22.55
CA LEU A 618 -17.01 -20.52 -21.21
C LEU A 618 -15.69 -21.01 -20.61
N GLU A 619 -14.82 -21.63 -21.41
CA GLU A 619 -13.47 -22.03 -21.02
C GLU A 619 -12.60 -20.80 -20.67
N ILE A 620 -12.69 -19.73 -21.45
CA ILE A 620 -12.02 -18.45 -21.12
C ILE A 620 -12.53 -17.89 -19.79
N LEU A 621 -13.84 -17.95 -19.53
CA LEU A 621 -14.43 -17.51 -18.25
C LEU A 621 -13.94 -18.37 -17.07
N GLU A 622 -13.85 -19.69 -17.23
CA GLU A 622 -13.29 -20.58 -16.21
C GLU A 622 -11.82 -20.24 -15.91
N GLN A 623 -11.01 -20.02 -16.95
CA GLN A 623 -9.61 -19.58 -16.78
C GLN A 623 -9.51 -18.21 -16.08
N LEU A 624 -10.44 -17.29 -16.35
CA LEU A 624 -10.50 -16.00 -15.67
C LEU A 624 -10.91 -16.15 -14.20
N LEU A 625 -11.85 -17.04 -13.89
CA LEU A 625 -12.24 -17.36 -12.51
C LEU A 625 -11.09 -17.99 -11.73
N GLU A 626 -10.34 -18.91 -12.36
CA GLU A 626 -9.15 -19.50 -11.74
C GLU A 626 -8.08 -18.43 -11.47
N LYS A 627 -7.81 -17.55 -12.44
CA LYS A 627 -6.90 -16.41 -12.25
C LYS A 627 -7.38 -15.48 -11.13
N ASN A 628 -8.67 -15.17 -11.07
CA ASN A 628 -9.22 -14.35 -9.99
C ASN A 628 -9.03 -15.03 -8.62
N SER A 629 -9.25 -16.34 -8.52
CA SER A 629 -9.01 -17.07 -7.28
C SER A 629 -7.53 -17.03 -6.85
N LEU A 630 -6.60 -17.15 -7.80
CA LEU A 630 -5.16 -17.01 -7.52
C LEU A 630 -4.80 -15.59 -7.08
N LEU A 631 -5.40 -14.57 -7.71
CA LEU A 631 -5.22 -13.17 -7.30
C LEU A 631 -5.79 -12.92 -5.90
N GLU A 632 -6.96 -13.46 -5.57
CA GLU A 632 -7.56 -13.37 -4.23
C GLU A 632 -6.66 -14.02 -3.18
N THR A 633 -6.10 -15.21 -3.45
CA THR A 633 -5.14 -15.84 -2.53
C THR A 633 -3.86 -15.02 -2.37
N SER A 634 -3.32 -14.49 -3.48
CA SER A 634 -2.11 -13.63 -3.44
C SER A 634 -2.36 -12.33 -2.68
N LEU A 635 -3.55 -11.74 -2.80
CA LEU A 635 -3.96 -10.56 -2.03
C LEU A 635 -4.12 -10.88 -0.54
N ALA A 636 -4.69 -12.03 -0.20
CA ALA A 636 -4.80 -12.48 1.18
C ALA A 636 -3.43 -12.69 1.82
N ASP A 637 -2.49 -13.31 1.10
CA ASP A 637 -1.11 -13.51 1.55
C ASP A 637 -0.39 -12.16 1.72
N LEU A 638 -0.50 -11.25 0.74
CA LEU A 638 0.09 -9.91 0.84
C LEU A 638 -0.50 -9.13 2.03
N ASN A 639 -1.79 -9.27 2.29
CA ASN A 639 -2.45 -8.64 3.43
C ASN A 639 -1.96 -9.24 4.77
N ALA A 640 -1.75 -10.56 4.84
CA ALA A 640 -1.16 -11.21 6.01
C ALA A 640 0.28 -10.74 6.27
N GLU A 641 1.08 -10.56 5.21
CA GLU A 641 2.42 -9.98 5.31
C GLU A 641 2.38 -8.51 5.77
N LEU A 642 1.43 -7.72 5.27
CA LEU A 642 1.24 -6.33 5.67
C LEU A 642 0.90 -6.23 7.16
N GLU A 643 -0.03 -7.06 7.65
CA GLU A 643 -0.37 -7.12 9.08
C GLU A 643 0.82 -7.60 9.93
N ALA A 644 1.63 -8.55 9.44
CA ALA A 644 2.85 -8.95 10.12
C ALA A 644 3.89 -7.82 10.21
N VAL A 645 4.01 -7.00 9.16
CA VAL A 645 4.86 -5.79 9.17
C VAL A 645 4.29 -4.73 10.11
N ARG A 646 2.97 -4.53 10.12
CA ARG A 646 2.29 -3.62 11.04
C ARG A 646 2.57 -4.00 12.50
N GLY A 647 2.45 -5.29 12.85
CA GLY A 647 2.80 -5.78 14.18
C GLY A 647 4.27 -5.54 14.56
N LYS A 648 5.20 -5.64 13.60
CA LYS A 648 6.63 -5.28 13.84
C LYS A 648 6.81 -3.77 14.07
N ILE A 649 6.09 -2.94 13.33
CA ILE A 649 6.11 -1.47 13.51
C ILE A 649 5.58 -1.11 14.90
N GLU A 650 4.45 -1.69 15.32
CA GLU A 650 3.89 -1.47 16.67
C GLU A 650 4.86 -1.89 17.77
N ALA A 651 5.53 -3.04 17.62
CA ALA A 651 6.57 -3.47 18.57
C ALA A 651 7.73 -2.48 18.62
N LEU A 652 8.16 -1.95 17.47
CA LEU A 652 9.23 -0.96 17.38
C LEU A 652 8.80 0.38 18.00
N GLU A 653 7.57 0.83 17.76
CA GLU A 653 7.00 2.03 18.40
C GLU A 653 6.97 1.89 19.93
N GLN A 654 6.56 0.74 20.46
CA GLN A 654 6.60 0.46 21.89
C GLN A 654 8.04 0.51 22.44
N THR A 655 9.01 -0.06 21.72
CA THR A 655 10.43 0.04 22.13
C THR A 655 10.94 1.48 22.11
N CYS A 656 10.56 2.27 21.09
CA CYS A 656 10.91 3.69 21.01
C CYS A 656 10.30 4.48 22.17
N GLN A 657 9.04 4.24 22.54
CA GLN A 657 8.40 4.87 23.69
C GLN A 657 9.11 4.51 25.01
N SER A 658 9.47 3.23 25.20
CA SER A 658 10.23 2.77 26.36
C SER A 658 11.59 3.47 26.46
N LEU A 659 12.32 3.58 25.35
CA LEU A 659 13.60 4.28 25.29
C LEU A 659 13.45 5.78 25.56
N LEU A 660 12.34 6.38 25.13
CA LEU A 660 12.05 7.80 25.38
C LEU A 660 11.77 8.04 26.85
N GLN A 661 11.05 7.13 27.51
CA GLN A 661 10.84 7.14 28.95
C GLN A 661 12.15 6.97 29.71
N GLU A 662 12.99 6.00 29.33
CA GLU A 662 14.32 5.79 29.91
C GLU A 662 15.20 7.04 29.76
N LYS A 663 15.20 7.66 28.57
CA LYS A 663 15.90 8.94 28.33
C LYS A 663 15.39 10.06 29.24
N SER A 664 14.09 10.13 29.51
CA SER A 664 13.54 11.11 30.47
C SER A 664 14.09 10.85 31.86
N THR A 665 14.07 9.60 32.32
CA THR A 665 14.59 9.23 33.65
C THR A 665 16.08 9.53 33.77
N LEU A 666 16.89 9.21 32.77
CA LEU A 666 18.32 9.55 32.75
C LEU A 666 18.56 11.05 32.71
N SER A 667 17.69 11.83 32.05
CA SER A 667 17.76 13.29 32.06
C SER A 667 17.45 13.86 33.44
N GLU A 668 16.49 13.28 34.17
CA GLU A 668 16.18 13.64 35.55
C GLU A 668 17.34 13.29 36.49
N GLU A 669 17.89 12.08 36.38
CA GLU A 669 19.08 11.67 37.15
C GLU A 669 20.27 12.59 36.88
N LYS A 670 20.52 12.95 35.61
CA LYS A 670 21.55 13.91 35.24
C LYS A 670 21.32 15.28 35.88
N ALA A 671 20.08 15.77 35.91
CA ALA A 671 19.74 17.03 36.56
C ALA A 671 20.02 16.98 38.07
N ILE A 672 19.68 15.87 38.72
CA ILE A 672 19.97 15.64 40.15
C ILE A 672 21.49 15.63 40.40
N LEU A 673 22.26 14.89 39.59
CA LEU A 673 23.72 14.84 39.71
C LEU A 673 24.37 16.21 39.47
N MET A 674 23.87 16.99 38.51
CA MET A 674 24.33 18.35 38.27
C MET A 674 24.07 19.26 39.48
N ALA A 675 22.88 19.18 40.08
CA ALA A 675 22.56 19.94 41.28
C ALA A 675 23.47 19.55 42.47
N GLN A 676 23.71 18.25 42.66
CA GLN A 676 24.66 17.76 43.66
C GLN A 676 26.09 18.28 43.40
N LEU A 677 26.54 18.25 42.15
CA LEU A 677 27.85 18.77 41.77
C LEU A 677 27.96 20.27 42.07
N GLU A 678 26.94 21.05 41.74
CA GLU A 678 26.88 22.48 42.01
C GLU A 678 26.97 22.77 43.52
N ASP A 679 26.26 22.01 44.35
CA ASP A 679 26.31 22.12 45.81
C ASP A 679 27.69 21.77 46.37
N THR A 680 28.31 20.69 45.86
CA THR A 680 29.70 20.35 46.27
C THR A 680 30.69 21.44 45.86
N ASN A 681 30.51 22.06 44.70
CA ASN A 681 31.37 23.14 44.23
C ASN A 681 31.21 24.40 45.08
N LYS A 682 29.97 24.78 45.45
CA LYS A 682 29.71 25.86 46.42
C LYS A 682 30.36 25.58 47.78
N ASN A 683 30.36 24.33 48.22
CA ASN A 683 31.02 23.93 49.46
C ASN A 683 32.54 24.02 49.36
N LEU A 684 33.12 23.62 48.21
CA LEU A 684 34.55 23.76 47.93
C LEU A 684 34.97 25.23 47.93
N GLU A 685 34.18 26.11 47.31
CA GLU A 685 34.43 27.56 47.28
C GLU A 685 34.36 28.18 48.69
N LYS A 686 33.38 27.77 49.52
CA LYS A 686 33.33 28.18 50.93
C LYS A 686 34.55 27.69 51.72
N LEU A 687 35.03 26.48 51.44
CA LEU A 687 36.23 25.93 52.08
C LEU A 687 37.50 26.64 51.63
N SER A 688 37.63 26.97 50.34
CA SER A 688 38.78 27.72 49.82
C SER A 688 38.84 29.12 50.41
N GLU A 689 37.70 29.79 50.54
CA GLU A 689 37.62 31.10 51.18
C GLU A 689 37.99 31.03 52.67
N LYS A 690 37.52 30.00 53.39
CA LYS A 690 37.96 29.75 54.77
C LYS A 690 39.47 29.50 54.86
N ASN A 691 40.03 28.69 53.96
CA ASN A 691 41.47 28.44 53.92
C ASN A 691 42.26 29.73 53.66
N ARG A 692 41.79 30.60 52.75
CA ARG A 692 42.40 31.91 52.49
C ARG A 692 42.42 32.79 53.74
N VAL A 693 41.31 32.82 54.50
CA VAL A 693 41.23 33.54 55.78
C VAL A 693 42.21 32.98 56.81
N LEU A 694 42.30 31.64 56.90
CA LEU A 694 43.26 30.98 57.79
C LEU A 694 44.71 31.25 57.40
N GLU A 695 45.04 31.22 56.10
CA GLU A 695 46.37 31.53 55.58
C GLU A 695 46.77 32.98 55.89
N ASN A 696 45.85 33.94 55.70
CA ASN A 696 46.07 35.33 56.11
C ASN A 696 46.30 35.45 57.63
N SER A 697 45.48 34.78 58.44
CA SER A 697 45.62 34.80 59.90
C SER A 697 46.95 34.17 60.35
N LEU A 698 47.39 33.10 59.67
CA LEU A 698 48.68 32.45 59.92
C LEU A 698 49.85 33.37 59.52
N SER A 699 49.73 34.05 58.39
CA SER A 699 50.69 35.06 57.94
C SER A 699 50.79 36.19 58.97
N ASP A 700 49.66 36.74 59.44
CA ASP A 700 49.65 37.78 60.47
C ASP A 700 50.30 37.29 61.78
N ALA A 701 50.00 36.06 62.21
CA ALA A 701 50.64 35.45 63.37
C ALA A 701 52.16 35.26 63.16
N HIS A 702 52.58 34.91 61.94
CA HIS A 702 53.98 34.79 61.58
C HIS A 702 54.70 36.15 61.65
N HIS A 703 54.12 37.22 61.08
CA HIS A 703 54.67 38.58 61.19
C HIS A 703 54.75 39.05 62.65
N GLN A 704 53.75 38.72 63.48
CA GLN A 704 53.79 39.01 64.92
C GLN A 704 54.92 38.25 65.62
N LEU A 705 55.12 36.97 65.27
CA LEU A 705 56.22 36.17 65.80
C LEU A 705 57.58 36.75 65.39
N GLU A 706 57.76 37.15 64.14
CA GLU A 706 58.98 37.82 63.68
C GLU A 706 59.24 39.13 64.43
N ALA A 707 58.20 39.94 64.65
CA ALA A 707 58.30 41.16 65.44
C ALA A 707 58.70 40.88 66.89
N LEU A 708 58.17 39.81 67.50
CA LEU A 708 58.58 39.36 68.84
C LEU A 708 60.01 38.82 68.86
N MET A 709 60.43 38.06 67.85
CA MET A 709 61.81 37.59 67.71
C MET A 709 62.78 38.77 67.60
N ALA A 710 62.44 39.80 66.82
CA ALA A 710 63.25 41.02 66.72
C ALA A 710 63.34 41.75 68.07
N LYS A 711 62.23 41.87 68.82
CA LYS A 711 62.24 42.44 70.18
C LYS A 711 63.08 41.60 71.14
N SER A 712 62.96 40.27 71.08
CA SER A 712 63.76 39.35 71.88
C SER A 712 65.25 39.53 71.59
N LYS A 713 65.63 39.69 70.32
CA LYS A 713 67.01 39.95 69.91
C LYS A 713 67.53 41.28 70.45
N ILE A 714 66.73 42.36 70.38
CA ILE A 714 67.11 43.65 70.98
C ILE A 714 67.32 43.51 72.49
N LEU A 715 66.45 42.76 73.17
CA LEU A 715 66.59 42.52 74.60
C LEU A 715 67.83 41.68 74.92
N GLU A 716 68.12 40.65 74.11
CA GLU A 716 69.32 39.83 74.21
C GLU A 716 70.60 40.65 74.01
N ASP A 717 70.64 41.50 72.97
CA ASP A 717 71.73 42.44 72.71
C ASP A 717 71.91 43.42 73.88
N SER A 718 70.81 43.92 74.46
CA SER A 718 70.83 44.77 75.66
C SER A 718 71.36 44.02 76.89
N CYS A 719 70.97 42.76 77.09
CA CYS A 719 71.51 41.93 78.16
C CYS A 719 73.01 41.68 77.96
N GLN A 720 73.45 41.44 76.73
CA GLN A 720 74.86 41.27 76.40
C GLN A 720 75.68 42.55 76.65
N LEU A 721 75.13 43.72 76.32
CA LEU A 721 75.73 45.02 76.68
C LEU A 721 75.85 45.18 78.20
N LEU A 722 74.81 44.88 78.97
CA LEU A 722 74.87 44.92 80.43
C LEU A 722 75.90 43.93 81.02
N VAL A 723 76.04 42.74 80.42
CA VAL A 723 77.09 41.78 80.80
C VAL A 723 78.48 42.37 80.54
N ASN A 724 78.68 43.03 79.40
CA ASN A 724 79.94 43.69 79.05
C ASN A 724 80.24 44.87 79.99
N GLU A 725 79.24 45.71 80.28
CA GLU A 725 79.35 46.81 81.26
C GLU A 725 79.68 46.26 82.66
N LYS A 726 79.01 45.20 83.10
CA LYS A 726 79.32 44.52 84.38
C LYS A 726 80.74 43.97 84.39
N ALA A 727 81.23 43.42 83.28
CA ALA A 727 82.62 42.96 83.16
C ALA A 727 83.61 44.13 83.22
N GLY A 728 83.29 45.28 82.59
CA GLY A 728 84.06 46.51 82.68
C GLY A 728 84.09 47.10 84.10
N LEU A 729 82.95 47.18 84.78
CA LEU A 729 82.88 47.60 86.18
C LEU A 729 83.65 46.63 87.09
N LYS A 730 83.62 45.33 86.79
CA LYS A 730 84.41 44.35 87.52
C LYS A 730 85.91 44.59 87.35
N SER A 731 86.39 44.84 86.13
CA SER A 731 87.82 45.12 85.90
C SER A 731 88.27 46.44 86.52
N GLU A 732 87.41 47.48 86.51
CA GLU A 732 87.66 48.73 87.24
C GLU A 732 87.73 48.48 88.75
N ASN A 733 86.80 47.69 89.31
CA ASN A 733 86.81 47.32 90.71
C ASN A 733 88.03 46.47 91.09
N ASP A 734 88.43 45.51 90.26
CA ASP A 734 89.66 44.72 90.44
C ASP A 734 90.91 45.63 90.38
N GLY A 735 90.89 46.66 89.51
CA GLY A 735 91.90 47.69 89.42
C GLY A 735 91.98 48.59 90.67
N LEU A 736 90.84 49.04 91.18
CA LEU A 736 90.73 49.79 92.44
C LEU A 736 91.16 48.93 93.64
N THR A 737 90.79 47.65 93.65
CA THR A 737 91.21 46.69 94.68
C THR A 737 92.73 46.50 94.65
N SER A 738 93.33 46.38 93.46
CA SER A 738 94.79 46.31 93.29
C SER A 738 95.48 47.61 93.73
N GLN A 739 94.86 48.78 93.50
CA GLN A 739 95.36 50.05 94.03
C GLN A 739 95.28 50.09 95.56
N LEU A 740 94.17 49.62 96.13
CA LEU A 740 93.97 49.51 97.58
C LEU A 740 95.05 48.60 98.19
N GLU A 741 95.30 47.44 97.59
CA GLU A 741 96.34 46.50 98.03
C GLU A 741 97.74 47.13 97.95
N LYS A 742 98.06 47.86 96.87
CA LYS A 742 99.31 48.62 96.78
C LYS A 742 99.42 49.71 97.85
N THR A 743 98.32 50.39 98.18
CA THR A 743 98.32 51.36 99.27
C THR A 743 98.45 50.69 100.64
N GLN A 744 97.90 49.50 100.80
CA GLN A 744 98.00 48.69 102.01
C GLN A 744 99.43 48.19 102.22
N ILE A 745 100.10 47.67 101.19
CA ILE A 745 101.53 47.29 101.26
C ILE A 745 102.39 48.51 101.60
N LYS A 746 102.14 49.68 100.99
CA LYS A 746 102.85 50.91 101.36
C LYS A 746 102.62 51.31 102.82
N LEU A 747 101.41 51.09 103.33
CA LEU A 747 101.08 51.32 104.73
C LEU A 747 101.84 50.34 105.64
N GLU A 748 101.88 49.06 105.29
CA GLU A 748 102.65 48.02 106.00
C GLU A 748 104.17 48.27 105.95
N ASP A 749 104.71 48.74 104.83
CA ASP A 749 106.11 49.18 104.71
C ASP A 749 106.40 50.38 105.64
N LEU A 750 105.47 51.34 105.71
CA LEU A 750 105.54 52.47 106.65
C LEU A 750 105.49 52.01 108.10
N GLU A 751 104.59 51.07 108.43
CA GLU A 751 104.51 50.45 109.76
C GLU A 751 105.80 49.70 110.12
N ARG A 752 106.40 48.98 109.18
CA ARG A 752 107.70 48.32 109.39
C ARG A 752 108.82 49.31 109.61
N LEU A 753 108.91 50.36 108.79
CA LEU A 753 109.89 51.43 108.97
C LEU A 753 109.71 52.12 110.32
N TYR A 754 108.46 52.30 110.74
CA TYR A 754 108.13 52.82 112.06
C TYR A 754 108.65 51.88 113.17
N GLY A 755 108.39 50.58 113.07
CA GLY A 755 108.92 49.58 114.00
C GLY A 755 110.45 49.48 114.01
N GLU A 756 111.12 49.65 112.87
CA GLU A 756 112.59 49.74 112.81
C GLU A 756 113.13 50.99 113.50
N LEU A 757 112.45 52.13 113.34
CA LEU A 757 112.79 53.37 114.03
C LEU A 757 112.61 53.21 115.54
N GLU A 758 111.51 52.60 115.96
CA GLU A 758 111.21 52.27 117.35
C GLU A 758 112.29 51.35 117.94
N GLY A 759 112.71 50.31 117.20
CA GLY A 759 113.82 49.43 117.60
C GLY A 759 115.17 50.16 117.72
N ARG A 760 115.47 51.12 116.84
CA ARG A 760 116.68 51.96 116.97
C ARG A 760 116.61 52.87 118.20
N CYS A 761 115.45 53.44 118.52
CA CYS A 761 115.26 54.21 119.74
C CYS A 761 115.54 53.36 120.99
N ILE A 762 115.04 52.12 121.03
CA ILE A 762 115.28 51.20 122.15
C ILE A 762 116.77 50.80 122.25
N ASN A 763 117.47 50.63 121.13
CA ASN A 763 118.91 50.32 121.14
C ASN A 763 119.76 51.51 121.61
N LEU A 764 119.38 52.73 121.25
CA LEU A 764 120.03 53.95 121.75
C LEU A 764 119.78 54.14 123.26
N GLU A 765 118.61 53.76 123.76
CA GLU A 765 118.34 53.75 125.21
C GLU A 765 119.24 52.73 125.94
N LYS A 766 119.50 51.56 125.35
CA LYS A 766 120.38 50.52 125.94
C LYS A 766 121.87 50.88 125.91
N GLU A 767 122.36 51.57 124.86
CA GLU A 767 123.73 52.08 124.86
C GLU A 767 123.94 53.09 126.01
N ASN A 768 122.91 53.88 126.32
CA ASN A 768 122.92 54.85 127.41
C ASN A 768 123.01 54.22 128.82
N GLU A 769 122.56 52.97 129.00
CA GLU A 769 122.69 52.24 130.27
C GLU A 769 124.08 51.60 130.45
N SER A 770 124.82 51.34 129.37
CA SER A 770 126.11 50.62 129.41
C SER A 770 127.35 51.48 129.74
N THR A 771 127.19 52.79 129.91
CA THR A 771 128.27 53.73 130.28
C THR A 771 128.19 54.26 131.72
N SER A 772 127.33 53.69 132.58
CA SER A 772 127.20 54.12 134.00
C SER A 772 127.88 53.20 135.04
N GLN A 773 128.87 52.39 134.68
CA GLN A 773 129.81 51.78 135.65
C GLN A 773 131.26 51.79 135.15
N SER A 774 131.82 52.98 134.97
CA SER A 774 133.10 53.40 135.58
C SER A 774 133.21 54.91 135.62
#